data_AF-A0AAP0X3H8-F1
#
_entry.id   AF-A0AAP0X3H8-F1
#
_cell.length_a   1.000
_cell.length_b   1.000
_cell.length_c   1.000
_cell.angle_alpha   90.00
_cell.angle_beta   90.00
_cell.angle_gamma   90.00
#
_symmetry.space_group_name_H-M   'P 1'
#
loop_
_entity.id
_entity.type
_entity.pdbx_description
1 polymer ?
#
loop_
_entity_poly.entity_id
_entity_poly.type
_entity_poly.pdbx_seq_one_letter_code
_entity_poly.pdbx_strand_id
1 'polypeptide(L)'
;MAKLWPSLSLITLLQLFEFAISQRELATTPPLPILPLPTASQLKWQQRELIMFLHFGVNTFTDSEWGTGQENPAIFNPVGIDASQWVGVAVEAGFSLVLLTAKHHDGFCLWPSQYTDHSVIGSPWKNGNGDVVRELVDAAKARGVDVGLYLSPWDLHDRRYGHDLEYNEYYLAQLQELLNKYGSVREIWFDGAKGQNALNMSYYSADWFSMAKELQSSINVFSNAGPDVRWVGEEKGFAGSTCWSTINRTLLSIGSGSINVDYLNSGDPRGTDWLPAECDVSIRTGWFWHKSQAPKKLSELLEIFYNSVGRNCVLLLNVPPNTTGLISEADVQRLREFRYAIDAIFSTNLAEKCSIRASSQRGGKDGGFGTENVLDDDHLWTYWAPMGEGKKEHWIEITGTDEGLRFNVVRIQEAIGLGQRIERHEIYVDGNRVANGTTVGYKRLHRLEVGVVHAHAVRIRIMGSRGLPLISSIGLHFDPFWHPNAYLFSLFQLFEFAISRRELAITPPLPILPLPTAAQLKWQQRELIMFHHFGVNTFTNSEWGTGHENPAIFNPTGLDVNQWVDVAAKTGVSLMILTAKHHDGFCLWPSKYTDHSVIGSPWKNGHGDVVGAFVDAAKARGVDVGLYLSPWDRHDRRYGKDLEYNEYYLAQLQELLRNYGDVREIWFDGAKGSNAPNMSYYFTDWFSMVTELQSSINIFSDAGPGVRWVGNEHGFAGSTCWSTINRTSLSIGNGSIVDYLNTGDPKGTDWLPAECDVSIRKGWFWHKSQAPKKLSKLLKIYYNSVGRNCVLLLNIPPNTTGLISETDVQRLGEFSYAIDTIFSTNLAEKCSVKASSQRGGQDGGFGPENVLDNDHLWTYWAPRDGDKNEHWIEIRGPDEGLRFNVVRIQEAIGLGQRIKRHEIYADGKPVAKGTTVGHKRLHRLKVGVVHAQNVRIRILGSRGLPLISSIGLHFDPFWHPNGDRF
;
A
#
# COMPACT_ATOMS: atom_id res chain seq x y z
N MET A 1 3.26 13.22 85.64
CA MET A 1 2.37 13.99 84.75
C MET A 1 3.29 14.86 83.90
N ALA A 2 3.48 14.72 82.58
CA ALA A 2 2.63 14.32 81.45
C ALA A 2 1.91 15.50 80.76
N LYS A 3 2.04 15.58 79.42
CA LYS A 3 1.49 16.59 78.47
C LYS A 3 2.21 17.96 78.54
N LEU A 4 2.43 18.71 77.43
CA LEU A 4 1.79 18.68 76.11
C LEU A 4 2.67 19.36 75.01
N TRP A 5 3.07 18.65 73.94
CA TRP A 5 3.52 19.15 72.60
C TRP A 5 4.05 17.97 71.75
N PRO A 6 4.06 18.02 70.40
CA PRO A 6 3.21 18.79 69.47
C PRO A 6 2.33 17.86 68.61
N SER A 7 1.24 18.37 68.03
CA SER A 7 0.30 17.56 67.21
C SER A 7 -0.17 18.24 65.92
N LEU A 8 0.74 18.95 65.23
CA LEU A 8 0.46 19.63 63.95
C LEU A 8 1.19 19.02 62.74
N SER A 9 2.11 18.08 62.94
CA SER A 9 3.03 17.59 61.88
C SER A 9 2.59 16.32 61.16
N LEU A 10 1.44 15.72 61.53
CA LEU A 10 1.01 14.41 61.01
C LEU A 10 -0.11 14.52 59.96
N ILE A 11 -0.97 15.54 60.03
CA ILE A 11 -2.11 15.71 59.13
C ILE A 11 -1.65 16.14 57.73
N THR A 12 -0.70 17.08 57.65
CA THR A 12 -0.06 17.49 56.39
C THR A 12 0.84 16.42 55.79
N LEU A 13 1.27 15.41 56.56
CA LEU A 13 2.00 14.25 56.01
C LEU A 13 1.05 13.22 55.39
N LEU A 14 -0.12 13.00 56.00
CA LEU A 14 -1.18 12.15 55.43
C LEU A 14 -1.72 12.72 54.12
N GLN A 15 -1.93 14.03 54.02
CA GLN A 15 -2.33 14.70 52.76
C GLN A 15 -1.24 14.72 51.67
N LEU A 16 -0.02 14.26 51.96
CA LEU A 16 1.03 13.99 50.96
C LEU A 16 1.24 12.50 50.68
N PHE A 17 0.63 11.61 51.49
CA PHE A 17 0.54 10.17 51.21
C PHE A 17 -0.76 9.77 50.50
N GLU A 18 -1.76 10.67 50.43
CA GLU A 18 -2.78 10.67 49.38
C GLU A 18 -2.23 11.23 48.04
N PHE A 19 -0.97 10.89 47.72
CA PHE A 19 -0.57 10.79 46.31
C PHE A 19 -1.38 9.63 45.73
N ALA A 20 -2.53 9.96 45.16
CA ALA A 20 -3.50 8.98 44.72
C ALA A 20 -2.82 7.96 43.79
N ILE A 21 -2.95 6.68 44.14
CA ILE A 21 -2.89 5.61 43.15
C ILE A 21 -4.15 5.79 42.29
N SER A 22 -4.08 6.74 41.36
CA SER A 22 -4.98 6.82 40.24
C SER A 22 -4.75 5.52 39.46
N GLN A 23 -5.64 4.55 39.69
CA GLN A 23 -5.80 3.44 38.77
C GLN A 23 -6.21 4.07 37.45
N ARG A 24 -5.22 4.19 36.55
CA ARG A 24 -5.38 4.86 35.28
C ARG A 24 -6.35 4.03 34.46
N GLU A 25 -7.59 4.49 34.33
CA GLU A 25 -8.63 3.71 33.66
C GLU A 25 -8.18 3.40 32.23
N LEU A 26 -8.11 2.10 31.91
CA LEU A 26 -7.63 1.63 30.62
C LEU A 26 -8.63 2.05 29.54
N ALA A 27 -8.11 2.53 28.41
CA ALA A 27 -8.95 3.01 27.33
C ALA A 27 -9.90 1.90 26.83
N THR A 28 -11.17 2.26 26.59
CA THR A 28 -12.14 1.34 26.00
C THR A 28 -11.70 0.97 24.59
N THR A 29 -11.80 -0.31 24.23
CA THR A 29 -11.47 -0.80 22.88
C THR A 29 -12.46 -0.26 21.83
N PRO A 30 -12.02 -0.01 20.59
CA PRO A 30 -12.94 0.25 19.49
C PRO A 30 -13.72 -1.03 19.11
N PRO A 31 -14.94 -0.91 18.55
CA PRO A 31 -15.63 -2.05 17.94
C PRO A 31 -14.83 -2.63 16.77
N LEU A 32 -14.87 -3.95 16.58
CA LEU A 32 -14.26 -4.60 15.41
C LEU A 32 -14.70 -3.94 14.07
N PRO A 33 -13.80 -3.89 13.07
CA PRO A 33 -14.13 -3.49 11.70
C PRO A 33 -15.13 -4.46 11.04
N ILE A 34 -15.79 -4.01 9.97
CA ILE A 34 -16.63 -4.89 9.12
C ILE A 34 -16.05 -4.90 7.71
N LEU A 35 -15.42 -6.01 7.32
CA LEU A 35 -14.78 -6.15 6.03
C LEU A 35 -15.76 -6.07 4.83
N PRO A 36 -15.27 -5.74 3.62
CA PRO A 36 -13.94 -5.19 3.33
C PRO A 36 -13.83 -3.72 3.79
N LEU A 37 -12.60 -3.19 3.80
CA LEU A 37 -12.25 -1.84 4.26
C LEU A 37 -11.63 -1.02 3.12
N PRO A 38 -11.76 0.32 3.13
CA PRO A 38 -11.04 1.18 2.18
C PRO A 38 -9.54 1.10 2.40
N THR A 39 -8.76 0.94 1.33
CA THR A 39 -7.32 1.26 1.41
C THR A 39 -7.10 2.74 1.69
N ALA A 40 -5.94 3.13 2.22
CA ALA A 40 -5.62 4.54 2.50
C ALA A 40 -5.72 5.44 1.25
N SER A 41 -5.44 4.92 0.04
CA SER A 41 -5.61 5.68 -1.21
C SER A 41 -7.08 5.85 -1.61
N GLN A 42 -7.93 4.83 -1.40
CA GLN A 42 -9.38 4.92 -1.59
C GLN A 42 -10.03 5.84 -0.54
N LEU A 43 -9.55 5.83 0.71
CA LEU A 43 -10.05 6.72 1.76
C LEU A 43 -9.74 8.18 1.44
N LYS A 44 -8.48 8.49 1.06
CA LYS A 44 -8.10 9.83 0.58
C LYS A 44 -8.90 10.24 -0.66
N TRP A 45 -9.25 9.28 -1.52
CA TRP A 45 -10.05 9.51 -2.73
C TRP A 45 -11.51 9.86 -2.40
N GLN A 46 -12.17 9.09 -1.51
CA GLN A 46 -13.53 9.42 -1.06
C GLN A 46 -13.58 10.78 -0.34
N GLN A 47 -12.52 11.15 0.40
CA GLN A 47 -12.37 12.49 1.00
C GLN A 47 -12.25 13.65 -0.01
N ARG A 48 -11.96 13.40 -1.30
CA ARG A 48 -11.85 14.50 -2.28
C ARG A 48 -13.18 15.14 -2.58
N GLU A 49 -14.24 14.32 -2.63
CA GLU A 49 -15.60 14.61 -3.11
C GLU A 49 -15.71 15.06 -4.58
N LEU A 50 -14.76 15.88 -5.06
CA LEU A 50 -14.73 16.49 -6.39
C LEU A 50 -13.40 16.18 -7.10
N ILE A 51 -13.48 15.67 -8.32
CA ILE A 51 -12.37 15.47 -9.26
C ILE A 51 -12.65 16.25 -10.55
N MET A 52 -11.66 16.95 -11.09
CA MET A 52 -11.78 17.64 -12.39
C MET A 52 -11.13 16.78 -13.47
N PHE A 53 -11.84 16.52 -14.59
CA PHE A 53 -11.28 15.82 -15.75
C PHE A 53 -11.11 16.82 -16.91
N LEU A 54 -10.02 16.75 -17.66
CA LEU A 54 -9.69 17.62 -18.79
C LEU A 54 -9.62 16.80 -20.08
N HIS A 55 -10.67 16.83 -20.89
CA HIS A 55 -10.62 16.38 -22.28
C HIS A 55 -10.08 17.48 -23.20
N PHE A 56 -8.86 17.27 -23.70
CA PHE A 56 -8.16 18.13 -24.63
C PHE A 56 -7.35 17.28 -25.61
N GLY A 57 -7.23 17.70 -26.87
CA GLY A 57 -6.51 16.92 -27.89
C GLY A 57 -6.88 17.31 -29.32
N VAL A 58 -6.55 16.47 -30.30
CA VAL A 58 -6.89 16.69 -31.72
C VAL A 58 -8.39 16.94 -31.92
N ASN A 59 -9.25 16.28 -31.14
CA ASN A 59 -10.70 16.41 -31.19
C ASN A 59 -11.22 17.81 -30.84
N THR A 60 -10.50 18.54 -29.97
CA THR A 60 -10.76 19.97 -29.70
C THR A 60 -10.61 20.82 -30.96
N PHE A 61 -9.69 20.45 -31.87
CA PHE A 61 -9.41 21.18 -33.11
C PHE A 61 -10.27 20.73 -34.30
N THR A 62 -10.85 19.52 -34.25
CA THR A 62 -11.82 19.03 -35.24
C THR A 62 -13.29 19.28 -34.86
N ASP A 63 -13.57 19.95 -33.74
CA ASP A 63 -14.92 20.18 -33.19
C ASP A 63 -15.73 18.86 -33.08
N SER A 64 -15.07 17.79 -32.62
CA SER A 64 -15.59 16.42 -32.54
C SER A 64 -15.47 15.83 -31.13
N GLU A 65 -16.34 14.88 -30.78
CA GLU A 65 -16.22 14.10 -29.53
C GLU A 65 -15.28 12.88 -29.69
N TRP A 66 -15.33 12.25 -30.86
CA TRP A 66 -14.59 11.03 -31.19
C TRP A 66 -13.81 11.27 -32.48
N GLY A 67 -12.48 11.20 -32.41
CA GLY A 67 -11.63 11.20 -33.60
C GLY A 67 -11.63 9.84 -34.31
N THR A 68 -10.93 9.78 -35.45
CA THR A 68 -10.90 8.64 -36.37
C THR A 68 -9.60 7.83 -36.32
N GLY A 69 -8.58 8.32 -35.60
CA GLY A 69 -7.21 7.83 -35.66
C GLY A 69 -6.47 8.24 -36.94
N GLN A 70 -7.09 9.02 -37.82
CA GLN A 70 -6.51 9.54 -39.06
C GLN A 70 -6.29 11.06 -39.00
N GLU A 71 -6.52 11.69 -37.85
CA GLU A 71 -6.26 13.09 -37.59
C GLU A 71 -4.78 13.42 -37.85
N ASN A 72 -4.51 14.41 -38.70
CA ASN A 72 -3.14 14.84 -38.96
C ASN A 72 -2.59 15.59 -37.73
N PRO A 73 -1.48 15.16 -37.08
CA PRO A 73 -0.86 15.85 -35.96
C PRO A 73 -0.61 17.36 -36.17
N ALA A 74 -0.51 17.80 -37.43
CA ALA A 74 -0.40 19.21 -37.80
C ALA A 74 -1.58 20.10 -37.33
N ILE A 75 -2.75 19.54 -37.02
CA ILE A 75 -3.91 20.30 -36.50
C ILE A 75 -3.78 20.64 -35.01
N PHE A 76 -2.96 19.91 -34.26
CA PHE A 76 -2.72 20.18 -32.85
C PHE A 76 -1.72 21.34 -32.69
N ASN A 77 -2.24 22.56 -32.57
CA ASN A 77 -1.42 23.75 -32.45
C ASN A 77 -2.04 24.83 -31.52
N PRO A 78 -2.21 24.55 -30.22
CA PRO A 78 -2.74 25.53 -29.27
C PRO A 78 -1.83 26.75 -29.15
N VAL A 79 -2.42 27.94 -29.29
CA VAL A 79 -1.72 29.24 -29.32
C VAL A 79 -1.43 29.83 -27.94
N GLY A 80 -2.09 29.34 -26.89
CA GLY A 80 -2.07 29.93 -25.55
C GLY A 80 -2.41 28.92 -24.45
N ILE A 81 -1.94 27.68 -24.57
CA ILE A 81 -2.07 26.67 -23.53
C ILE A 81 -1.38 27.10 -22.24
N ASP A 82 -2.13 27.08 -21.13
CA ASP A 82 -1.64 27.38 -19.79
C ASP A 82 -2.26 26.41 -18.77
N ALA A 83 -1.51 25.37 -18.42
CA ALA A 83 -1.93 24.43 -17.40
C ALA A 83 -1.97 25.05 -15.98
N SER A 84 -1.32 26.20 -15.76
CA SER A 84 -1.46 26.97 -14.51
C SER A 84 -2.84 27.65 -14.42
N GLN A 85 -3.45 28.00 -15.56
CA GLN A 85 -4.86 28.43 -15.61
C GLN A 85 -5.77 27.25 -15.28
N TRP A 86 -5.53 26.07 -15.85
CA TRP A 86 -6.34 24.87 -15.58
C TRP A 86 -6.33 24.49 -14.10
N VAL A 87 -5.13 24.38 -13.50
CA VAL A 87 -4.95 24.07 -12.07
C VAL A 87 -5.43 25.24 -11.18
N GLY A 88 -5.25 26.48 -11.61
CA GLY A 88 -5.78 27.65 -10.90
C GLY A 88 -7.30 27.61 -10.76
N VAL A 89 -8.01 27.31 -11.85
CA VAL A 89 -9.47 27.13 -11.87
C VAL A 89 -9.89 25.92 -11.03
N ALA A 90 -9.12 24.82 -11.07
CA ALA A 90 -9.38 23.65 -10.22
C ALA A 90 -9.30 23.99 -8.72
N VAL A 91 -8.26 24.72 -8.29
CA VAL A 91 -8.11 25.18 -6.89
C VAL A 91 -9.20 26.19 -6.51
N GLU A 92 -9.49 27.18 -7.35
CA GLU A 92 -10.57 28.16 -7.11
C GLU A 92 -11.94 27.50 -6.98
N ALA A 93 -12.17 26.36 -7.65
CA ALA A 93 -13.43 25.61 -7.57
C ALA A 93 -13.41 24.46 -6.53
N GLY A 94 -12.32 24.30 -5.78
CA GLY A 94 -12.21 23.34 -4.67
C GLY A 94 -11.94 21.88 -5.07
N PHE A 95 -11.41 21.63 -6.28
CA PHE A 95 -10.95 20.30 -6.69
C PHE A 95 -9.57 19.99 -6.12
N SER A 96 -9.38 18.76 -5.61
CA SER A 96 -8.09 18.31 -5.04
C SER A 96 -7.30 17.36 -5.94
N LEU A 97 -7.88 16.93 -7.07
CA LEU A 97 -7.23 16.15 -8.11
C LEU A 97 -7.69 16.65 -9.49
N VAL A 98 -6.74 16.75 -10.43
CA VAL A 98 -7.00 17.04 -11.84
C VAL A 98 -6.53 15.86 -12.69
N LEU A 99 -7.44 15.34 -13.50
CA LEU A 99 -7.26 14.17 -14.37
C LEU A 99 -7.18 14.66 -15.83
N LEU A 100 -6.21 14.17 -16.60
CA LEU A 100 -6.02 14.57 -18.01
C LEU A 100 -6.13 13.38 -18.96
N THR A 101 -6.85 13.58 -20.06
CA THR A 101 -6.88 12.65 -21.20
C THR A 101 -5.53 12.67 -21.92
N ALA A 102 -4.56 11.88 -21.45
CA ALA A 102 -3.21 11.81 -22.00
C ALA A 102 -3.18 11.14 -23.38
N LYS A 103 -4.11 10.19 -23.63
CA LYS A 103 -4.43 9.63 -24.94
C LYS A 103 -5.93 9.33 -25.00
N HIS A 104 -6.63 9.84 -26.00
CA HIS A 104 -8.04 9.54 -26.25
C HIS A 104 -8.21 8.38 -27.27
N HIS A 105 -9.43 8.04 -27.66
CA HIS A 105 -9.73 6.93 -28.58
C HIS A 105 -9.08 7.05 -29.98
N ASP A 106 -8.84 8.27 -30.44
CA ASP A 106 -8.04 8.60 -31.62
C ASP A 106 -6.57 8.18 -31.53
N GLY A 107 -6.06 7.87 -30.33
CA GLY A 107 -4.69 7.41 -30.12
C GLY A 107 -3.65 8.55 -30.02
N PHE A 108 -4.04 9.82 -30.17
CA PHE A 108 -3.10 10.94 -30.13
C PHE A 108 -2.55 11.18 -28.72
N CYS A 109 -1.22 11.05 -28.56
CA CYS A 109 -0.58 11.16 -27.25
C CYS A 109 -0.15 12.61 -26.93
N LEU A 110 -0.65 13.17 -25.82
CA LEU A 110 -0.37 14.55 -25.38
C LEU A 110 1.04 14.76 -24.77
N TRP A 111 1.83 13.69 -24.67
CA TRP A 111 3.22 13.71 -24.23
C TRP A 111 4.13 13.15 -25.33
N PRO A 112 5.44 13.46 -25.33
CA PRO A 112 6.38 12.93 -26.32
C PRO A 112 6.67 11.45 -26.05
N SER A 113 5.76 10.58 -26.51
CA SER A 113 5.87 9.13 -26.33
C SER A 113 6.96 8.54 -27.21
N GLN A 114 7.82 7.72 -26.63
CA GLN A 114 8.87 7.00 -27.39
C GLN A 114 8.32 5.83 -28.25
N TYR A 115 7.00 5.58 -28.22
CA TYR A 115 6.35 4.43 -28.84
C TYR A 115 5.37 4.76 -29.99
N THR A 116 5.15 6.06 -30.29
CA THR A 116 4.34 6.53 -31.43
C THR A 116 4.68 7.97 -31.85
N ASP A 117 4.76 8.21 -33.16
CA ASP A 117 4.87 9.54 -33.77
C ASP A 117 3.51 10.25 -33.90
N HIS A 118 2.40 9.53 -33.70
CA HIS A 118 1.06 10.09 -33.50
C HIS A 118 0.91 10.66 -32.08
N SER A 119 1.73 11.66 -31.81
CA SER A 119 1.88 12.35 -30.53
C SER A 119 2.22 13.83 -30.78
N VAL A 120 2.36 14.60 -29.71
CA VAL A 120 2.85 16.00 -29.77
C VAL A 120 4.18 16.16 -30.52
N ILE A 121 5.01 15.11 -30.67
CA ILE A 121 6.23 15.10 -31.49
C ILE A 121 5.91 15.37 -32.97
N GLY A 122 4.83 14.80 -33.51
CA GLY A 122 4.38 15.01 -34.88
C GLY A 122 3.72 16.39 -35.11
N SER A 123 3.49 17.16 -34.05
CA SER A 123 2.74 18.43 -34.11
C SER A 123 3.66 19.66 -34.23
N PRO A 124 3.20 20.77 -34.84
CA PRO A 124 3.93 22.03 -34.88
C PRO A 124 4.01 22.71 -33.51
N TRP A 125 3.17 22.31 -32.54
CA TRP A 125 3.15 22.90 -31.21
C TRP A 125 4.51 22.77 -30.53
N LYS A 126 5.09 23.91 -30.11
CA LYS A 126 6.46 24.01 -29.57
C LYS A 126 7.52 23.31 -30.45
N ASN A 127 7.31 23.31 -31.78
CA ASN A 127 8.15 22.65 -32.78
C ASN A 127 8.35 21.13 -32.51
N GLY A 128 7.33 20.43 -32.01
CA GLY A 128 7.40 19.01 -31.66
C GLY A 128 8.03 18.71 -30.28
N ASN A 129 8.38 19.75 -29.50
CA ASN A 129 9.01 19.62 -28.17
C ASN A 129 8.06 19.97 -27.02
N GLY A 130 6.75 19.94 -27.27
CA GLY A 130 5.74 20.19 -26.25
C GLY A 130 5.40 18.94 -25.43
N ASP A 131 4.88 19.13 -24.21
CA ASP A 131 4.51 18.06 -23.30
C ASP A 131 3.39 18.55 -22.35
N VAL A 132 2.13 18.29 -22.70
CA VAL A 132 0.97 18.76 -21.93
C VAL A 132 0.92 18.08 -20.56
N VAL A 133 1.34 16.81 -20.50
CA VAL A 133 1.34 16.03 -19.25
C VAL A 133 2.37 16.60 -18.27
N ARG A 134 3.55 17.02 -18.74
CA ARG A 134 4.53 17.77 -17.92
C ARG A 134 3.95 19.08 -17.40
N GLU A 135 3.38 19.88 -18.30
CA GLU A 135 2.89 21.22 -17.95
C GLU A 135 1.77 21.17 -16.90
N LEU A 136 0.88 20.18 -16.99
CA LEU A 136 -0.11 19.93 -15.95
C LEU A 136 0.53 19.45 -14.64
N VAL A 137 1.45 18.48 -14.70
CA VAL A 137 2.08 17.91 -13.50
C VAL A 137 2.88 18.94 -12.71
N ASP A 138 3.66 19.79 -13.39
CA ASP A 138 4.44 20.81 -12.72
C ASP A 138 3.55 21.94 -12.18
N ALA A 139 2.48 22.32 -12.88
CA ALA A 139 1.48 23.27 -12.38
C ALA A 139 0.70 22.74 -11.16
N ALA A 140 0.26 21.49 -11.19
CA ALA A 140 -0.46 20.84 -10.09
C ALA A 140 0.43 20.71 -8.85
N LYS A 141 1.66 20.25 -9.03
CA LYS A 141 2.70 20.19 -7.99
C LYS A 141 3.00 21.57 -7.39
N ALA A 142 3.04 22.63 -8.19
CA ALA A 142 3.24 24.01 -7.71
C ALA A 142 2.06 24.56 -6.89
N ARG A 143 0.88 23.93 -6.94
CA ARG A 143 -0.32 24.29 -6.17
C ARG A 143 -0.72 23.26 -5.10
N GLY A 144 -0.01 22.15 -4.96
CA GLY A 144 -0.33 21.07 -4.02
C GLY A 144 -1.52 20.20 -4.44
N VAL A 145 -1.90 20.23 -5.72
CA VAL A 145 -2.99 19.44 -6.31
C VAL A 145 -2.44 18.09 -6.77
N ASP A 146 -3.17 17.00 -6.53
CA ASP A 146 -2.81 15.68 -7.05
C ASP A 146 -3.16 15.55 -8.55
N VAL A 147 -2.47 14.68 -9.29
CA VAL A 147 -2.74 14.45 -10.72
C VAL A 147 -3.25 13.04 -10.96
N GLY A 148 -4.23 12.91 -11.85
CA GLY A 148 -4.62 11.67 -12.50
C GLY A 148 -4.41 11.71 -14.02
N LEU A 149 -4.44 10.55 -14.66
CA LEU A 149 -4.32 10.42 -16.12
C LEU A 149 -5.33 9.42 -16.67
N TYR A 150 -5.83 9.67 -17.87
CA TYR A 150 -6.60 8.73 -18.69
C TYR A 150 -5.78 8.36 -19.93
N LEU A 151 -5.72 7.06 -20.22
CA LEU A 151 -5.11 6.50 -21.41
C LEU A 151 -6.09 5.53 -22.07
N SER A 152 -6.65 5.87 -23.23
CA SER A 152 -7.69 5.05 -23.84
C SER A 152 -7.25 3.61 -24.19
N PRO A 153 -7.92 2.57 -23.66
CA PRO A 153 -7.70 1.18 -24.04
C PRO A 153 -8.09 0.89 -25.49
N TRP A 154 -9.12 1.54 -26.03
CA TRP A 154 -9.53 1.42 -27.43
C TRP A 154 -8.85 2.50 -28.28
N ASP A 155 -7.88 2.09 -29.09
CA ASP A 155 -7.08 2.96 -29.96
C ASP A 155 -7.49 2.75 -31.43
N LEU A 156 -7.81 3.86 -32.13
CA LEU A 156 -8.23 3.89 -33.53
C LEU A 156 -7.06 4.14 -34.50
N HIS A 157 -5.90 4.55 -34.01
CA HIS A 157 -4.71 4.80 -34.82
C HIS A 157 -3.80 3.58 -34.86
N ASP A 158 -3.55 2.96 -33.72
CA ASP A 158 -2.48 1.98 -33.58
C ASP A 158 -2.79 0.65 -34.27
N ARG A 159 -1.94 0.27 -35.24
CA ARG A 159 -2.11 -0.94 -36.04
C ARG A 159 -1.94 -2.26 -35.28
N ARG A 160 -1.48 -2.22 -34.03
CA ARG A 160 -1.47 -3.36 -33.10
C ARG A 160 -2.87 -3.63 -32.54
N TYR A 161 -3.79 -2.66 -32.55
CA TYR A 161 -5.13 -2.86 -31.99
C TYR A 161 -5.87 -4.00 -32.71
N GLY A 162 -6.43 -4.94 -31.92
CA GLY A 162 -6.97 -6.21 -32.43
C GLY A 162 -5.93 -7.34 -32.56
N HIS A 163 -4.66 -7.09 -32.23
CA HIS A 163 -3.64 -8.10 -31.98
C HIS A 163 -3.38 -8.13 -30.46
N ASP A 164 -4.00 -9.10 -29.78
CA ASP A 164 -4.12 -9.12 -28.32
C ASP A 164 -2.79 -8.91 -27.59
N LEU A 165 -1.76 -9.71 -27.84
CA LEU A 165 -0.50 -9.60 -27.09
C LEU A 165 0.22 -8.27 -27.41
N GLU A 166 0.38 -7.97 -28.70
CA GLU A 166 1.21 -6.88 -29.20
C GLU A 166 0.68 -5.49 -28.82
N TYR A 167 -0.65 -5.32 -28.74
CA TYR A 167 -1.23 -4.07 -28.24
C TYR A 167 -1.16 -3.97 -26.71
N ASN A 168 -1.35 -5.08 -25.97
CA ASN A 168 -1.20 -5.06 -24.52
C ASN A 168 0.25 -4.72 -24.10
N GLU A 169 1.27 -5.23 -24.80
CA GLU A 169 2.67 -4.87 -24.58
C GLU A 169 2.95 -3.38 -24.87
N TYR A 170 2.42 -2.83 -25.97
CA TYR A 170 2.50 -1.40 -26.30
C TYR A 170 1.85 -0.53 -25.22
N TYR A 171 0.64 -0.89 -24.80
CA TYR A 171 -0.15 -0.15 -23.84
C TYR A 171 0.52 -0.11 -22.45
N LEU A 172 1.05 -1.25 -22.00
CA LEU A 172 1.90 -1.34 -20.80
C LEU A 172 3.13 -0.44 -20.93
N ALA A 173 3.78 -0.39 -22.08
CA ALA A 173 4.96 0.45 -22.29
C ALA A 173 4.62 1.96 -22.22
N GLN A 174 3.49 2.41 -22.79
CA GLN A 174 3.00 3.79 -22.64
C GLN A 174 2.67 4.12 -21.17
N LEU A 175 1.97 3.22 -20.48
CA LEU A 175 1.64 3.35 -19.06
C LEU A 175 2.92 3.42 -18.19
N GLN A 176 3.97 2.68 -18.56
CA GLN A 176 5.28 2.74 -17.91
C GLN A 176 5.98 4.10 -18.13
N GLU A 177 5.84 4.75 -19.31
CA GLU A 177 6.34 6.12 -19.50
C GLU A 177 5.64 7.10 -18.54
N LEU A 178 4.31 7.06 -18.52
CA LEU A 178 3.50 8.00 -17.75
C LEU A 178 3.74 7.86 -16.24
N LEU A 179 3.74 6.63 -15.73
CA LEU A 179 3.86 6.39 -14.29
C LEU A 179 5.30 6.46 -13.74
N ASN A 180 6.34 6.48 -14.59
CA ASN A 180 7.72 6.74 -14.16
C ASN A 180 8.19 8.18 -14.41
N LYS A 181 7.94 8.74 -15.60
CA LYS A 181 8.55 10.02 -16.01
C LYS A 181 7.86 11.24 -15.36
N TYR A 182 6.61 11.12 -14.87
CA TYR A 182 5.76 12.25 -14.50
C TYR A 182 5.45 12.38 -13.00
N GLY A 183 6.37 11.93 -12.14
CA GLY A 183 6.28 12.17 -10.70
C GLY A 183 5.33 11.22 -9.99
N SER A 184 4.35 11.74 -9.24
CA SER A 184 3.37 10.91 -8.54
C SER A 184 1.97 11.12 -9.09
N VAL A 185 1.50 10.12 -9.81
CA VAL A 185 0.12 10.03 -10.31
C VAL A 185 -0.71 9.32 -9.24
N ARG A 186 -1.86 9.89 -8.86
CA ARG A 186 -2.77 9.33 -7.84
C ARG A 186 -3.95 8.59 -8.43
N GLU A 187 -4.21 8.75 -9.72
CA GLU A 187 -5.31 8.10 -10.40
C GLU A 187 -4.92 7.72 -11.82
N ILE A 188 -5.18 6.48 -12.20
CA ILE A 188 -5.17 6.07 -13.61
C ILE A 188 -6.57 5.56 -13.96
N TRP A 189 -7.13 6.13 -15.02
CA TRP A 189 -8.52 5.95 -15.42
C TRP A 189 -8.56 5.15 -16.71
N PHE A 190 -9.45 4.16 -16.79
CA PHE A 190 -9.59 3.24 -17.90
C PHE A 190 -11.07 2.98 -18.22
N ASP A 191 -11.54 3.32 -19.42
CA ASP A 191 -12.86 2.92 -19.88
C ASP A 191 -12.89 1.46 -20.39
N GLY A 192 -14.09 1.00 -20.74
CA GLY A 192 -14.34 -0.25 -21.46
C GLY A 192 -15.14 -0.03 -22.75
N ALA A 193 -15.15 1.18 -23.29
CA ALA A 193 -15.92 1.56 -24.46
C ALA A 193 -15.33 0.94 -25.74
N LYS A 194 -16.20 0.36 -26.56
CA LYS A 194 -15.86 -0.21 -27.87
C LYS A 194 -16.98 0.12 -28.85
N GLY A 195 -16.64 0.72 -29.99
CA GLY A 195 -17.59 1.01 -31.05
C GLY A 195 -18.18 -0.25 -31.66
N GLN A 196 -19.34 -0.12 -32.32
CA GLN A 196 -20.09 -1.23 -32.92
C GLN A 196 -19.29 -2.08 -33.93
N ASN A 197 -18.25 -1.48 -34.55
CA ASN A 197 -17.36 -2.13 -35.52
C ASN A 197 -15.91 -2.26 -34.99
N ALA A 198 -15.68 -2.14 -33.67
CA ALA A 198 -14.34 -2.28 -33.10
C ALA A 198 -13.78 -3.69 -33.33
N LEU A 199 -12.47 -3.78 -33.60
CA LEU A 199 -11.79 -5.06 -33.71
C LEU A 199 -11.91 -5.85 -32.39
N ASN A 200 -12.07 -7.17 -32.50
CA ASN A 200 -12.06 -8.03 -31.32
C ASN A 200 -10.69 -7.95 -30.65
N MET A 201 -10.68 -7.52 -29.38
CA MET A 201 -9.47 -7.16 -28.64
C MET A 201 -9.67 -7.51 -27.16
N SER A 202 -8.76 -8.33 -26.61
CA SER A 202 -8.77 -8.79 -25.21
C SER A 202 -7.78 -7.97 -24.38
N TYR A 203 -8.25 -7.11 -23.47
CA TYR A 203 -7.37 -6.33 -22.60
C TYR A 203 -6.83 -7.17 -21.45
N TYR A 204 -5.52 -7.14 -21.24
CA TYR A 204 -4.83 -7.78 -20.11
C TYR A 204 -4.89 -6.86 -18.88
N SER A 205 -6.12 -6.43 -18.55
CA SER A 205 -6.41 -5.43 -17.53
C SER A 205 -5.81 -5.77 -16.16
N ALA A 206 -5.82 -7.05 -15.77
CA ALA A 206 -5.17 -7.51 -14.54
C ALA A 206 -3.67 -7.18 -14.49
N ASP A 207 -2.94 -7.33 -15.61
CA ASP A 207 -1.51 -7.00 -15.69
C ASP A 207 -1.30 -5.47 -15.75
N TRP A 208 -2.16 -4.74 -16.48
CA TRP A 208 -2.14 -3.27 -16.52
C TRP A 208 -2.31 -2.66 -15.12
N PHE A 209 -3.28 -3.16 -14.36
CA PHE A 209 -3.58 -2.68 -13.01
C PHE A 209 -2.48 -3.07 -12.01
N SER A 210 -1.92 -4.27 -12.15
CA SER A 210 -0.80 -4.74 -11.33
C SER A 210 0.44 -3.87 -11.53
N MET A 211 0.80 -3.57 -12.79
CA MET A 211 1.93 -2.70 -13.10
C MET A 211 1.66 -1.24 -12.66
N ALA A 212 0.43 -0.74 -12.79
CA ALA A 212 0.07 0.59 -12.27
C ALA A 212 0.31 0.70 -10.76
N LYS A 213 -0.11 -0.31 -9.99
CA LYS A 213 0.13 -0.42 -8.54
C LYS A 213 1.61 -0.63 -8.20
N GLU A 214 2.37 -1.35 -9.02
CA GLU A 214 3.80 -1.57 -8.83
C GLU A 214 4.62 -0.28 -9.01
N LEU A 215 4.31 0.50 -10.06
CA LEU A 215 4.98 1.77 -10.35
C LEU A 215 4.54 2.91 -9.43
N GLN A 216 3.28 2.92 -8.99
CA GLN A 216 2.71 3.95 -8.11
C GLN A 216 1.82 3.30 -7.04
N SER A 217 2.40 2.84 -5.93
CA SER A 217 1.67 2.12 -4.87
C SER A 217 0.50 2.90 -4.23
N SER A 218 0.48 4.23 -4.35
CA SER A 218 -0.61 5.11 -3.88
C SER A 218 -1.67 5.43 -4.96
N ILE A 219 -1.55 4.90 -6.17
CA ILE A 219 -2.49 5.17 -7.26
C ILE A 219 -3.80 4.43 -6.99
N ASN A 220 -4.93 5.08 -7.27
CA ASN A 220 -6.19 4.39 -7.47
C ASN A 220 -6.37 4.10 -8.96
N VAL A 221 -6.87 2.90 -9.26
CA VAL A 221 -7.15 2.45 -10.60
C VAL A 221 -8.67 2.40 -10.78
N PHE A 222 -9.19 3.31 -11.61
CA PHE A 222 -10.58 3.29 -12.05
C PHE A 222 -10.74 2.36 -13.25
N SER A 223 -11.85 1.61 -13.26
CA SER A 223 -12.51 1.22 -14.51
C SER A 223 -14.02 1.06 -14.30
N ASN A 224 -14.77 0.64 -15.32
CA ASN A 224 -16.18 0.27 -15.14
C ASN A 224 -16.41 -0.81 -14.05
N ALA A 225 -15.38 -1.55 -13.63
CA ALA A 225 -15.47 -2.54 -12.55
C ALA A 225 -14.23 -2.64 -11.64
N GLY A 226 -13.48 -1.54 -11.43
CA GLY A 226 -12.35 -1.51 -10.50
C GLY A 226 -10.96 -1.68 -11.12
N PRO A 227 -9.91 -1.97 -10.34
CA PRO A 227 -9.93 -2.67 -9.04
C PRO A 227 -9.95 -1.78 -7.79
N ASP A 228 -9.80 -0.45 -7.90
CA ASP A 228 -9.94 0.46 -6.73
C ASP A 228 -11.22 1.28 -6.78
N VAL A 229 -11.62 1.75 -7.96
CA VAL A 229 -12.78 2.64 -8.16
C VAL A 229 -13.63 2.10 -9.31
N ARG A 230 -14.96 2.14 -9.15
CA ARG A 230 -15.91 1.73 -10.20
C ARG A 230 -16.68 2.92 -10.77
N TRP A 231 -17.04 2.84 -12.05
CA TRP A 231 -18.11 3.67 -12.60
C TRP A 231 -19.45 3.43 -11.87
N VAL A 232 -20.25 4.48 -11.64
CA VAL A 232 -21.59 4.38 -11.02
C VAL A 232 -22.67 3.79 -11.95
N GLY A 233 -22.39 3.58 -13.25
CA GLY A 233 -23.32 2.97 -14.19
C GLY A 233 -24.26 3.94 -14.93
N GLU A 234 -24.05 5.26 -14.83
CA GLU A 234 -24.90 6.30 -15.41
C GLU A 234 -24.08 7.56 -15.77
N GLU A 235 -24.27 8.10 -16.98
CA GLU A 235 -23.51 9.25 -17.53
C GLU A 235 -24.07 10.62 -17.09
N LYS A 236 -25.24 10.64 -16.42
CA LYS A 236 -25.77 11.84 -15.74
C LYS A 236 -25.01 12.19 -14.46
N GLY A 237 -24.04 11.37 -14.03
CA GLY A 237 -23.35 11.51 -12.74
C GLY A 237 -24.27 11.27 -11.54
N PHE A 238 -25.25 10.36 -11.66
CA PHE A 238 -26.27 10.09 -10.64
C PHE A 238 -26.09 8.70 -10.02
N ALA A 239 -25.84 8.65 -8.72
CA ALA A 239 -25.87 7.43 -7.92
C ALA A 239 -27.28 7.07 -7.44
N GLY A 240 -27.50 5.78 -7.22
CA GLY A 240 -28.78 5.24 -6.73
C GLY A 240 -29.14 5.75 -5.34
N SER A 241 -30.42 5.64 -4.97
CA SER A 241 -30.87 5.97 -3.61
C SER A 241 -30.17 5.13 -2.53
N THR A 242 -29.69 3.94 -2.91
CA THR A 242 -28.69 3.12 -2.22
C THR A 242 -27.40 3.14 -3.03
N CYS A 243 -26.26 3.33 -2.37
CA CYS A 243 -24.93 3.06 -2.93
C CYS A 243 -24.02 2.49 -1.83
N TRP A 244 -23.67 1.21 -1.94
CA TRP A 244 -22.60 0.58 -1.17
C TRP A 244 -21.25 0.80 -1.84
N SER A 245 -20.22 1.12 -1.06
CA SER A 245 -18.82 1.07 -1.50
C SER A 245 -18.32 -0.36 -1.65
N THR A 246 -18.98 -1.33 -1.01
CA THR A 246 -18.67 -2.76 -1.12
C THR A 246 -19.35 -3.39 -2.34
N ILE A 247 -18.66 -4.29 -3.05
CA ILE A 247 -19.18 -5.06 -4.20
C ILE A 247 -18.48 -6.42 -4.29
N ASN A 248 -19.02 -7.39 -5.05
CA ASN A 248 -18.25 -8.59 -5.43
C ASN A 248 -17.75 -8.45 -6.87
N ARG A 249 -16.44 -8.22 -7.04
CA ARG A 249 -15.86 -8.02 -8.39
C ARG A 249 -15.89 -9.28 -9.26
N THR A 250 -16.04 -10.49 -8.70
CA THR A 250 -16.13 -11.72 -9.50
C THR A 250 -17.48 -11.89 -10.21
N LEU A 251 -18.42 -10.97 -9.98
CA LEU A 251 -19.70 -10.88 -10.70
C LEU A 251 -19.66 -9.81 -11.82
N LEU A 252 -18.52 -9.16 -12.05
CA LEU A 252 -18.32 -8.10 -13.03
C LEU A 252 -17.29 -8.52 -14.09
N SER A 253 -17.41 -7.97 -15.30
CA SER A 253 -16.50 -8.20 -16.42
C SER A 253 -16.22 -6.89 -17.14
N ILE A 254 -14.96 -6.44 -17.10
CA ILE A 254 -14.50 -5.19 -17.73
C ILE A 254 -14.57 -5.34 -19.26
N GLY A 255 -15.10 -4.33 -19.95
CA GLY A 255 -15.21 -4.32 -21.41
C GLY A 255 -16.20 -5.33 -22.00
N SER A 256 -17.02 -6.00 -21.19
CA SER A 256 -18.20 -6.72 -21.67
C SER A 256 -19.39 -5.75 -21.83
N GLY A 257 -20.03 -5.75 -22.99
CA GLY A 257 -21.25 -4.96 -23.27
C GLY A 257 -22.52 -5.45 -22.54
N SER A 258 -22.37 -6.18 -21.43
CA SER A 258 -23.44 -6.74 -20.61
C SER A 258 -23.14 -6.60 -19.11
N ILE A 259 -22.43 -5.54 -18.72
CA ILE A 259 -22.17 -5.23 -17.31
C ILE A 259 -23.47 -4.80 -16.60
N ASN A 260 -23.68 -5.29 -15.37
CA ASN A 260 -24.89 -5.00 -14.61
C ASN A 260 -24.82 -3.60 -13.98
N VAL A 261 -25.34 -2.60 -14.70
CA VAL A 261 -25.35 -1.20 -14.26
C VAL A 261 -26.12 -0.99 -12.95
N ASP A 262 -27.20 -1.72 -12.68
CA ASP A 262 -27.93 -1.62 -11.41
C ASP A 262 -27.06 -2.08 -10.22
N TYR A 263 -26.22 -3.10 -10.43
CA TYR A 263 -25.27 -3.60 -9.43
C TYR A 263 -24.08 -2.65 -9.23
N LEU A 264 -23.60 -1.99 -10.29
CA LEU A 264 -22.64 -0.89 -10.18
C LEU A 264 -23.23 0.31 -9.41
N ASN A 265 -24.47 0.67 -9.72
CA ASN A 265 -25.14 1.84 -9.16
C ASN A 265 -25.48 1.67 -7.67
N SER A 266 -25.91 0.46 -7.27
CA SER A 266 -26.33 0.16 -5.90
C SER A 266 -25.27 -0.49 -5.00
N GLY A 267 -24.32 -1.24 -5.56
CA GLY A 267 -23.34 -2.04 -4.80
C GLY A 267 -23.97 -3.20 -4.02
N ASP A 268 -23.18 -3.87 -3.18
CA ASP A 268 -23.58 -5.08 -2.46
C ASP A 268 -23.20 -5.03 -0.96
N PRO A 269 -24.16 -5.12 -0.01
CA PRO A 269 -23.85 -5.19 1.43
C PRO A 269 -23.07 -6.44 1.85
N ARG A 270 -22.92 -7.43 0.96
CA ARG A 270 -22.12 -8.64 1.14
C ARG A 270 -20.99 -8.75 0.11
N GLY A 271 -20.66 -7.64 -0.53
CA GLY A 271 -19.51 -7.52 -1.42
C GLY A 271 -18.20 -7.86 -0.72
N THR A 272 -17.33 -8.57 -1.43
CA THR A 272 -16.01 -9.02 -0.96
C THR A 272 -14.92 -7.98 -1.09
N ASP A 273 -15.14 -6.95 -1.92
CA ASP A 273 -14.14 -5.99 -2.34
C ASP A 273 -14.62 -4.55 -2.04
N TRP A 274 -13.75 -3.69 -1.51
CA TRP A 274 -14.05 -2.27 -1.36
C TRP A 274 -13.74 -1.57 -2.68
N LEU A 275 -14.76 -0.96 -3.29
CA LEU A 275 -14.73 -0.46 -4.65
C LEU A 275 -15.74 0.69 -4.82
N PRO A 276 -15.50 1.86 -4.20
CA PRO A 276 -16.45 2.98 -4.22
C PRO A 276 -16.72 3.49 -5.64
N ALA A 277 -17.88 4.12 -5.82
CA ALA A 277 -18.35 4.58 -7.12
C ALA A 277 -17.95 6.03 -7.42
N GLU A 278 -17.51 6.26 -8.65
CA GLU A 278 -17.32 7.58 -9.25
C GLU A 278 -18.53 7.92 -10.13
N CYS A 279 -19.01 9.15 -10.02
CA CYS A 279 -20.11 9.71 -10.79
C CYS A 279 -19.54 10.64 -11.86
N ASP A 280 -19.42 10.13 -13.07
CA ASP A 280 -18.69 10.79 -14.15
C ASP A 280 -19.65 11.59 -15.03
N VAL A 281 -19.39 12.88 -15.23
CA VAL A 281 -20.21 13.76 -16.07
C VAL A 281 -19.41 14.97 -16.59
N SER A 282 -19.76 15.50 -17.76
CA SER A 282 -19.18 16.75 -18.27
C SER A 282 -19.92 17.97 -17.74
N ILE A 283 -19.21 19.10 -17.55
CA ILE A 283 -19.81 20.43 -17.34
C ILE A 283 -20.53 20.92 -18.61
N ARG A 284 -20.32 20.27 -19.76
CA ARG A 284 -20.95 20.56 -21.06
C ARG A 284 -21.85 19.39 -21.50
N THR A 285 -22.31 19.37 -22.75
CA THR A 285 -23.06 18.23 -23.30
C THR A 285 -22.12 17.14 -23.79
N GLY A 286 -21.01 17.54 -24.43
CA GLY A 286 -19.91 16.67 -24.80
C GLY A 286 -18.76 16.72 -23.78
N TRP A 287 -17.82 15.79 -23.93
CA TRP A 287 -16.57 15.74 -23.20
C TRP A 287 -15.55 16.75 -23.73
N PHE A 288 -15.41 16.90 -25.04
CA PHE A 288 -14.52 17.92 -25.64
C PHE A 288 -15.18 19.30 -25.70
N TRP A 289 -14.36 20.33 -25.90
CA TRP A 289 -14.87 21.69 -26.03
C TRP A 289 -15.44 21.92 -27.43
N HIS A 290 -16.75 22.19 -27.47
CA HIS A 290 -17.47 22.61 -28.65
C HIS A 290 -17.93 24.07 -28.54
N LYS A 291 -17.72 24.85 -29.60
CA LYS A 291 -18.11 26.27 -29.66
C LYS A 291 -19.63 26.49 -29.60
N SER A 292 -20.40 25.50 -30.03
CA SER A 292 -21.88 25.50 -30.02
C SER A 292 -22.48 25.24 -28.63
N GLN A 293 -21.69 24.72 -27.68
CA GLN A 293 -22.19 24.30 -26.37
C GLN A 293 -21.94 25.36 -25.28
N ALA A 294 -22.77 25.30 -24.23
CA ALA A 294 -22.66 26.14 -23.03
C ALA A 294 -22.60 25.24 -21.77
N PRO A 295 -22.02 25.71 -20.65
CA PRO A 295 -21.92 24.90 -19.44
C PRO A 295 -23.28 24.71 -18.74
N LYS A 296 -23.47 23.52 -18.16
CA LYS A 296 -24.60 23.10 -17.33
C LYS A 296 -24.99 24.14 -16.29
N LYS A 297 -26.28 24.27 -16.00
CA LYS A 297 -26.80 25.31 -15.10
C LYS A 297 -26.34 25.05 -13.66
N LEU A 298 -26.24 26.11 -12.84
CA LEU A 298 -25.91 25.95 -11.40
C LEU A 298 -26.88 24.98 -10.70
N SER A 299 -28.18 25.06 -11.00
CA SER A 299 -29.19 24.14 -10.47
C SER A 299 -28.96 22.67 -10.86
N GLU A 300 -28.47 22.43 -12.08
CA GLU A 300 -28.15 21.10 -12.61
C GLU A 300 -26.88 20.55 -11.96
N LEU A 301 -25.83 21.37 -11.78
CA LEU A 301 -24.61 20.97 -11.06
C LEU A 301 -24.89 20.68 -9.57
N LEU A 302 -25.75 21.46 -8.92
CA LEU A 302 -26.20 21.17 -7.55
C LEU A 302 -27.05 19.90 -7.47
N GLU A 303 -27.92 19.65 -8.47
CA GLU A 303 -28.67 18.40 -8.55
C GLU A 303 -27.74 17.19 -8.73
N ILE A 304 -26.74 17.27 -9.63
CA ILE A 304 -25.68 16.28 -9.78
C ILE A 304 -24.96 16.05 -8.44
N PHE A 305 -24.53 17.11 -7.74
CA PHE A 305 -23.84 17.02 -6.45
C PHE A 305 -24.65 16.28 -5.37
N TYR A 306 -25.95 16.60 -5.22
CA TYR A 306 -26.83 15.89 -4.27
C TYR A 306 -27.13 14.44 -4.70
N ASN A 307 -27.04 14.11 -5.99
CA ASN A 307 -27.22 12.74 -6.49
C ASN A 307 -25.91 11.94 -6.58
N SER A 308 -24.73 12.53 -6.31
CA SER A 308 -23.41 11.87 -6.35
C SER A 308 -22.70 11.94 -4.99
N VAL A 309 -22.09 13.07 -4.67
CA VAL A 309 -21.44 13.39 -3.38
C VAL A 309 -22.42 13.31 -2.21
N GLY A 310 -23.69 13.60 -2.46
CA GLY A 310 -24.78 13.36 -1.50
C GLY A 310 -25.16 11.90 -1.26
N ARG A 311 -24.54 10.95 -1.98
CA ARG A 311 -24.89 9.52 -2.02
C ARG A 311 -23.66 8.60 -2.06
N ASN A 312 -22.66 8.87 -1.22
CA ASN A 312 -21.47 8.01 -1.03
C ASN A 312 -20.58 7.82 -2.29
N CYS A 313 -20.62 8.76 -3.23
CA CYS A 313 -19.79 8.73 -4.44
C CYS A 313 -18.86 9.96 -4.50
N VAL A 314 -17.80 9.88 -5.30
CA VAL A 314 -17.05 11.08 -5.76
C VAL A 314 -17.67 11.56 -7.06
N LEU A 315 -17.73 12.87 -7.25
CA LEU A 315 -18.17 13.49 -8.51
C LEU A 315 -16.93 13.84 -9.34
N LEU A 316 -16.79 13.16 -10.47
CA LEU A 316 -15.88 13.55 -11.52
C LEU A 316 -16.61 14.51 -12.47
N LEU A 317 -16.09 15.73 -12.60
CA LEU A 317 -16.65 16.76 -13.48
C LEU A 317 -15.64 17.11 -14.57
N ASN A 318 -15.95 16.76 -15.82
CA ASN A 318 -15.11 17.12 -16.96
C ASN A 318 -15.29 18.58 -17.39
N VAL A 319 -14.18 19.30 -17.63
CA VAL A 319 -14.13 20.73 -17.92
C VAL A 319 -13.14 20.97 -19.08
N PRO A 320 -13.57 20.93 -20.34
CA PRO A 320 -12.64 20.87 -21.47
C PRO A 320 -12.03 22.23 -21.84
N PRO A 321 -10.70 22.33 -21.98
CA PRO A 321 -10.05 23.48 -22.60
C PRO A 321 -10.48 23.66 -24.06
N ASN A 322 -10.61 24.91 -24.50
CA ASN A 322 -10.97 25.27 -25.87
C ASN A 322 -9.77 25.27 -26.83
N THR A 323 -10.00 25.58 -28.11
CA THR A 323 -8.98 25.59 -29.17
C THR A 323 -7.79 26.53 -28.97
N THR A 324 -7.85 27.46 -28.00
CA THR A 324 -6.67 28.25 -27.61
C THR A 324 -5.73 27.52 -26.64
N GLY A 325 -6.25 26.49 -25.93
CA GLY A 325 -5.57 25.80 -24.84
C GLY A 325 -6.00 26.27 -23.43
N LEU A 326 -7.11 27.00 -23.29
CA LEU A 326 -7.60 27.55 -22.03
C LEU A 326 -9.01 27.05 -21.68
N ILE A 327 -9.31 26.89 -20.39
CA ILE A 327 -10.70 26.73 -19.93
C ILE A 327 -11.45 28.04 -20.21
N SER A 328 -12.65 27.94 -20.78
CA SER A 328 -13.42 29.10 -21.23
C SER A 328 -14.01 29.88 -20.05
N GLU A 329 -14.00 31.22 -20.09
CA GLU A 329 -14.46 32.06 -18.96
C GLU A 329 -15.91 31.76 -18.51
N ALA A 330 -16.79 31.36 -19.43
CA ALA A 330 -18.15 30.92 -19.09
C ALA A 330 -18.17 29.67 -18.18
N ASP A 331 -17.20 28.78 -18.37
CA ASP A 331 -17.05 27.54 -17.59
C ASP A 331 -16.37 27.85 -16.26
N VAL A 332 -15.34 28.70 -16.26
CA VAL A 332 -14.71 29.24 -15.03
C VAL A 332 -15.74 29.95 -14.14
N GLN A 333 -16.56 30.82 -14.71
CA GLN A 333 -17.63 31.52 -13.99
C GLN A 333 -18.67 30.55 -13.43
N ARG A 334 -19.07 29.52 -14.18
CA ARG A 334 -19.99 28.48 -13.68
C ARG A 334 -19.38 27.64 -12.55
N LEU A 335 -18.07 27.38 -12.59
CA LEU A 335 -17.36 26.69 -11.50
C LEU A 335 -17.26 27.56 -10.25
N ARG A 336 -17.00 28.86 -10.38
CA ARG A 336 -17.05 29.83 -9.27
C ARG A 336 -18.45 29.92 -8.65
N GLU A 337 -19.50 29.97 -9.48
CA GLU A 337 -20.90 29.90 -9.04
C GLU A 337 -21.21 28.61 -8.25
N PHE A 338 -20.70 27.47 -8.73
CA PHE A 338 -20.90 26.16 -8.11
C PHE A 338 -20.15 26.01 -6.78
N ARG A 339 -18.88 26.45 -6.71
CA ARG A 339 -18.09 26.51 -5.48
C ARG A 339 -18.75 27.40 -4.43
N TYR A 340 -19.11 28.63 -4.81
CA TYR A 340 -19.82 29.56 -3.94
C TYR A 340 -21.13 28.97 -3.40
N ALA A 341 -21.87 28.23 -4.22
CA ALA A 341 -23.08 27.56 -3.75
C ALA A 341 -22.77 26.46 -2.71
N ILE A 342 -21.77 25.61 -2.95
CA ILE A 342 -21.34 24.59 -1.97
C ILE A 342 -20.86 25.25 -0.66
N ASP A 343 -20.07 26.31 -0.74
CA ASP A 343 -19.63 27.06 0.45
C ASP A 343 -20.81 27.70 1.19
N ALA A 344 -21.74 28.34 0.50
CA ALA A 344 -22.93 28.94 1.11
C ALA A 344 -23.84 27.90 1.79
N ILE A 345 -23.88 26.65 1.31
CA ILE A 345 -24.63 25.56 1.95
C ILE A 345 -23.90 25.03 3.19
N PHE A 346 -22.59 24.76 3.10
CA PHE A 346 -21.88 23.93 4.07
C PHE A 346 -20.93 24.68 5.04
N SER A 347 -20.65 25.97 4.82
CA SER A 347 -19.77 26.81 5.67
C SER A 347 -20.28 27.07 7.10
N THR A 348 -21.44 26.54 7.47
CA THR A 348 -21.93 26.52 8.85
C THR A 348 -22.68 25.22 9.08
N ASN A 349 -22.26 24.44 10.08
CA ASN A 349 -23.06 23.34 10.62
C ASN A 349 -23.87 23.86 11.82
N LEU A 350 -25.20 23.99 11.63
CA LEU A 350 -26.10 24.48 12.67
C LEU A 350 -26.18 23.55 13.90
N ALA A 351 -25.69 22.31 13.79
CA ALA A 351 -25.64 21.35 14.89
C ALA A 351 -24.51 21.63 15.91
N GLU A 352 -23.44 22.37 15.54
CA GLU A 352 -22.28 22.67 16.42
C GLU A 352 -22.67 23.35 17.74
N LYS A 353 -23.76 24.13 17.73
CA LYS A 353 -24.23 24.92 18.88
C LYS A 353 -25.36 24.23 19.65
N CYS A 354 -25.71 23.00 19.27
CA CYS A 354 -26.81 22.24 19.84
C CYS A 354 -26.35 21.32 20.96
N SER A 355 -27.30 20.91 21.81
CA SER A 355 -27.10 19.75 22.67
C SER A 355 -27.32 18.47 21.87
N ILE A 356 -26.46 17.46 22.06
CA ILE A 356 -26.62 16.14 21.44
C ILE A 356 -26.72 15.06 22.51
N ARG A 357 -27.56 14.05 22.25
CA ARG A 357 -27.64 12.81 23.03
C ARG A 357 -27.91 11.60 22.12
N ALA A 358 -27.57 10.41 22.57
CA ALA A 358 -27.76 9.16 21.81
C ALA A 358 -28.38 8.04 22.66
N SER A 359 -28.76 6.94 21.99
CA SER A 359 -29.40 5.78 22.64
C SER A 359 -28.48 5.02 23.62
N SER A 360 -27.16 5.07 23.45
CA SER A 360 -26.11 4.54 24.32
C SER A 360 -24.72 5.02 23.84
N GLN A 361 -23.65 4.74 24.60
CA GLN A 361 -22.26 5.13 24.29
C GLN A 361 -21.28 4.05 24.78
N ARG A 362 -20.40 3.53 23.91
CA ARG A 362 -19.43 2.47 24.27
C ARG A 362 -18.45 2.99 25.32
N GLY A 363 -18.22 2.21 26.37
CA GLY A 363 -17.37 2.60 27.50
C GLY A 363 -17.99 3.61 28.48
N GLY A 364 -19.23 4.06 28.27
CA GLY A 364 -19.81 5.14 29.06
C GLY A 364 -19.19 6.50 28.72
N LYS A 365 -19.44 7.51 29.56
CA LYS A 365 -19.09 8.92 29.29
C LYS A 365 -17.60 9.10 28.95
N ASP A 366 -16.73 8.42 29.69
CA ASP A 366 -15.27 8.57 29.59
C ASP A 366 -14.66 7.52 28.64
N GLY A 367 -15.50 6.77 27.92
CA GLY A 367 -15.12 5.70 26.99
C GLY A 367 -14.60 6.14 25.62
N GLY A 368 -14.63 7.44 25.29
CA GLY A 368 -14.07 8.00 24.04
C GLY A 368 -14.89 7.82 22.76
N PHE A 369 -16.09 7.21 22.84
CA PHE A 369 -16.98 6.96 21.69
C PHE A 369 -18.33 7.70 21.80
N GLY A 370 -18.31 8.93 22.34
CA GLY A 370 -19.51 9.69 22.65
C GLY A 370 -20.11 10.49 21.50
N THR A 371 -21.07 11.35 21.83
CA THR A 371 -21.82 12.16 20.87
C THR A 371 -21.12 13.47 20.50
N GLU A 372 -20.16 13.90 21.30
CA GLU A 372 -19.21 14.95 20.96
C GLU A 372 -18.47 14.64 19.65
N ASN A 373 -18.13 13.36 19.43
CA ASN A 373 -17.45 12.85 18.24
C ASN A 373 -18.24 12.97 16.91
N VAL A 374 -19.52 13.39 16.91
CA VAL A 374 -20.28 13.60 15.66
C VAL A 374 -20.34 15.06 15.21
N LEU A 375 -19.70 15.96 15.97
CA LEU A 375 -19.60 17.39 15.67
C LEU A 375 -18.16 17.89 15.50
N ASP A 376 -17.15 17.08 15.79
CA ASP A 376 -15.75 17.47 15.63
C ASP A 376 -15.27 17.38 14.17
N ASP A 377 -14.07 17.91 13.92
CA ASP A 377 -13.46 18.03 12.59
C ASP A 377 -12.76 16.74 12.10
N ASP A 378 -12.56 15.72 12.96
CA ASP A 378 -11.91 14.44 12.60
C ASP A 378 -12.95 13.42 12.11
N HIS A 379 -13.64 13.77 11.03
CA HIS A 379 -14.74 13.00 10.42
C HIS A 379 -14.34 11.56 9.95
N LEU A 380 -13.13 11.08 10.23
CA LEU A 380 -12.64 9.72 9.96
C LEU A 380 -12.37 8.89 11.20
N TRP A 381 -11.72 9.45 12.23
CA TRP A 381 -11.12 8.65 13.31
C TRP A 381 -11.82 8.79 14.66
N THR A 382 -12.49 9.92 14.91
CA THR A 382 -13.48 10.03 15.98
C THR A 382 -14.83 9.55 15.45
N TYR A 383 -15.62 8.92 16.31
CA TYR A 383 -16.99 8.52 16.00
C TYR A 383 -17.78 8.21 17.26
N TRP A 384 -19.10 8.40 17.18
CA TRP A 384 -20.02 7.79 18.12
C TRP A 384 -20.12 6.29 17.88
N ALA A 385 -20.07 5.51 18.96
CA ALA A 385 -20.38 4.08 18.95
C ALA A 385 -21.34 3.72 20.10
N PRO A 386 -22.42 2.96 19.85
CA PRO A 386 -23.31 2.48 20.91
C PRO A 386 -22.66 1.39 21.77
N MET A 387 -23.21 1.19 22.98
CA MET A 387 -22.92 -0.03 23.76
C MET A 387 -23.37 -1.29 23.02
N GLY A 388 -22.74 -2.43 23.36
CA GLY A 388 -22.99 -3.75 22.77
C GLY A 388 -24.41 -4.29 22.98
N GLU A 389 -24.66 -5.49 22.44
CA GLU A 389 -26.00 -6.03 22.16
C GLU A 389 -26.97 -5.96 23.35
N GLY A 390 -28.18 -5.46 23.07
CA GLY A 390 -29.26 -5.34 24.07
C GLY A 390 -30.36 -4.35 23.71
N LYS A 391 -30.09 -3.36 22.84
CA LYS A 391 -31.11 -2.45 22.29
C LYS A 391 -31.33 -2.73 20.80
N LYS A 392 -32.59 -2.81 20.38
CA LYS A 392 -33.01 -2.97 18.97
C LYS A 392 -33.09 -1.65 18.18
N GLU A 393 -32.84 -0.52 18.84
CA GLU A 393 -32.95 0.81 18.25
C GLU A 393 -31.73 1.68 18.63
N HIS A 394 -31.07 2.20 17.60
CA HIS A 394 -29.95 3.11 17.70
C HIS A 394 -30.35 4.48 17.15
N TRP A 395 -30.07 5.56 17.88
CA TRP A 395 -30.42 6.91 17.44
C TRP A 395 -29.48 7.95 18.04
N ILE A 396 -29.33 9.07 17.33
CA ILE A 396 -28.72 10.32 17.79
C ILE A 396 -29.77 11.42 17.64
N GLU A 397 -29.87 12.30 18.63
CA GLU A 397 -30.78 13.45 18.65
C GLU A 397 -30.02 14.73 18.95
N ILE A 398 -30.24 15.72 18.09
CA ILE A 398 -29.74 17.09 18.17
C ILE A 398 -30.90 17.95 18.66
N THR A 399 -30.73 18.69 19.76
CA THR A 399 -31.72 19.65 20.28
C THR A 399 -31.11 21.04 20.33
N GLY A 400 -31.72 21.96 19.59
CA GLY A 400 -31.27 23.34 19.41
C GLY A 400 -31.58 24.25 20.60
N THR A 401 -31.18 25.51 20.46
CA THR A 401 -31.47 26.61 21.40
C THR A 401 -32.88 27.16 21.21
N ASP A 402 -33.34 28.01 22.15
CA ASP A 402 -34.70 28.57 22.18
C ASP A 402 -35.12 29.36 20.93
N GLU A 403 -34.17 29.82 20.10
CA GLU A 403 -34.42 30.50 18.82
C GLU A 403 -34.82 29.55 17.67
N GLY A 404 -34.62 28.23 17.84
CA GLY A 404 -34.91 27.19 16.85
C GLY A 404 -33.88 27.05 15.73
N LEU A 405 -33.89 25.89 15.07
CA LEU A 405 -33.01 25.52 13.97
C LEU A 405 -33.73 25.69 12.63
N ARG A 406 -33.14 26.46 11.70
CA ARG A 406 -33.67 26.71 10.36
C ARG A 406 -32.78 26.07 9.30
N PHE A 407 -33.21 24.97 8.69
CA PHE A 407 -32.39 24.18 7.77
C PHE A 407 -33.25 23.44 6.72
N ASN A 408 -32.62 22.92 5.67
CA ASN A 408 -33.25 22.04 4.68
C ASN A 408 -32.32 20.93 4.15
N VAL A 409 -31.10 20.83 4.69
CA VAL A 409 -30.12 19.80 4.33
C VAL A 409 -29.60 19.11 5.59
N VAL A 410 -29.59 17.78 5.61
CA VAL A 410 -29.00 16.97 6.68
C VAL A 410 -27.83 16.15 6.14
N ARG A 411 -26.64 16.32 6.74
CA ARG A 411 -25.43 15.52 6.49
C ARG A 411 -25.35 14.36 7.49
N ILE A 412 -24.97 13.18 7.03
CA ILE A 412 -24.62 12.02 7.88
C ILE A 412 -23.37 11.34 7.28
N GLN A 413 -22.42 10.93 8.11
CA GLN A 413 -21.18 10.27 7.69
C GLN A 413 -20.87 9.07 8.61
N GLU A 414 -20.45 7.93 8.03
CA GLU A 414 -19.98 6.76 8.77
C GLU A 414 -18.45 6.77 8.91
N ALA A 415 -17.94 6.15 9.98
CA ALA A 415 -16.52 5.88 10.16
C ALA A 415 -16.05 4.76 9.21
N ILE A 416 -15.99 5.03 7.90
CA ILE A 416 -15.79 4.01 6.85
C ILE A 416 -14.42 3.31 6.90
N GLY A 417 -13.41 3.86 7.59
CA GLY A 417 -12.16 3.16 7.93
C GLY A 417 -12.35 2.00 8.93
N LEU A 418 -13.58 1.74 9.37
CA LEU A 418 -13.99 0.51 10.06
C LEU A 418 -15.13 -0.21 9.30
N GLY A 419 -15.29 0.09 8.01
CA GLY A 419 -16.25 -0.50 7.09
C GLY A 419 -17.60 0.21 7.09
N GLN A 420 -18.28 0.21 5.94
CA GLN A 420 -19.65 0.72 5.77
C GLN A 420 -20.66 -0.22 6.43
N ARG A 421 -21.60 0.32 7.21
CA ARG A 421 -22.45 -0.47 8.12
C ARG A 421 -23.93 -0.19 7.95
N ILE A 422 -24.36 1.07 7.85
CA ILE A 422 -25.77 1.47 7.90
C ILE A 422 -26.52 0.99 6.66
N GLU A 423 -27.57 0.20 6.85
CA GLU A 423 -28.45 -0.29 5.78
C GLU A 423 -29.66 0.62 5.55
N ARG A 424 -30.22 1.19 6.64
CA ARG A 424 -31.47 1.96 6.67
C ARG A 424 -31.45 2.96 7.81
N HIS A 425 -31.94 4.17 7.55
CA HIS A 425 -32.08 5.24 8.53
C HIS A 425 -33.30 6.14 8.26
N GLU A 426 -33.80 6.78 9.30
CA GLU A 426 -34.91 7.74 9.25
C GLU A 426 -34.53 9.06 9.92
N ILE A 427 -35.03 10.17 9.39
CA ILE A 427 -34.80 11.52 9.93
C ILE A 427 -36.15 12.08 10.40
N TYR A 428 -36.20 12.46 11.68
CA TYR A 428 -37.36 13.06 12.34
C TYR A 428 -37.04 14.49 12.76
N VAL A 429 -38.03 15.37 12.63
CA VAL A 429 -38.00 16.77 13.09
C VAL A 429 -39.24 17.02 13.95
N ASP A 430 -39.03 17.48 15.18
CA ASP A 430 -40.09 17.73 16.18
C ASP A 430 -41.12 16.58 16.26
N GLY A 431 -40.61 15.33 16.21
CA GLY A 431 -41.39 14.09 16.25
C GLY A 431 -41.96 13.61 14.91
N ASN A 432 -41.88 14.38 13.82
CA ASN A 432 -42.41 14.05 12.51
C ASN A 432 -41.31 13.53 11.57
N ARG A 433 -41.52 12.41 10.86
CA ARG A 433 -40.54 11.88 9.91
C ARG A 433 -40.51 12.72 8.63
N VAL A 434 -39.41 13.41 8.36
CA VAL A 434 -39.22 14.30 7.19
C VAL A 434 -38.43 13.67 6.06
N ALA A 435 -37.60 12.66 6.34
CA ALA A 435 -36.85 11.92 5.34
C ALA A 435 -36.54 10.48 5.81
N ASN A 436 -36.16 9.62 4.86
CA ASN A 436 -35.62 8.29 5.11
C ASN A 436 -34.57 7.95 4.04
N GLY A 437 -33.69 6.99 4.34
CA GLY A 437 -32.64 6.57 3.41
C GLY A 437 -32.14 5.16 3.73
N THR A 438 -31.33 4.62 2.83
CA THR A 438 -30.68 3.32 2.97
C THR A 438 -29.25 3.48 3.49
N THR A 439 -28.25 3.40 2.60
CA THR A 439 -26.84 3.57 2.96
C THR A 439 -26.47 4.99 3.33
N VAL A 440 -25.47 5.13 4.20
CA VAL A 440 -24.81 6.41 4.50
C VAL A 440 -23.42 6.47 3.85
N GLY A 441 -22.52 5.54 4.21
CA GLY A 441 -21.14 5.52 3.70
C GLY A 441 -20.33 6.74 4.11
N TYR A 442 -19.39 7.17 3.25
CA TYR A 442 -18.54 8.33 3.50
C TYR A 442 -19.37 9.60 3.74
N LYS A 443 -20.40 9.83 2.92
CA LYS A 443 -21.34 10.94 3.11
C LYS A 443 -22.71 10.67 2.48
N ARG A 444 -23.74 11.01 3.25
CA ARG A 444 -25.13 11.15 2.83
C ARG A 444 -25.59 12.59 3.02
N LEU A 445 -26.25 13.15 2.01
CA LEU A 445 -26.92 14.45 2.07
C LEU A 445 -28.41 14.28 1.76
N HIS A 446 -29.26 14.65 2.71
CA HIS A 446 -30.72 14.72 2.51
C HIS A 446 -31.14 16.18 2.36
N ARG A 447 -31.34 16.63 1.12
CA ARG A 447 -32.08 17.87 0.84
C ARG A 447 -33.57 17.57 0.97
N LEU A 448 -34.24 18.23 1.92
CA LEU A 448 -35.61 17.90 2.33
C LEU A 448 -36.65 18.33 1.30
N GLU A 449 -37.51 17.40 0.87
CA GLU A 449 -38.60 17.66 -0.09
C GLU A 449 -39.63 18.67 0.44
N VAL A 450 -39.80 18.73 1.78
CA VAL A 450 -40.63 19.73 2.48
C VAL A 450 -40.05 21.15 2.45
N GLY A 451 -38.86 21.35 1.88
CA GLY A 451 -38.21 22.65 1.80
C GLY A 451 -37.56 23.08 3.12
N VAL A 452 -37.68 24.37 3.46
CA VAL A 452 -37.06 24.96 4.65
C VAL A 452 -37.89 24.64 5.89
N VAL A 453 -37.28 23.92 6.83
CA VAL A 453 -37.89 23.48 8.08
C VAL A 453 -37.38 24.34 9.23
N HIS A 454 -38.27 24.62 10.18
CA HIS A 454 -37.95 25.21 11.48
C HIS A 454 -38.21 24.15 12.56
N ALA A 455 -37.24 23.94 13.46
CA ALA A 455 -37.20 22.77 14.36
C ALA A 455 -36.61 23.11 15.73
N HIS A 456 -36.98 22.32 16.74
CA HIS A 456 -36.34 22.33 18.06
C HIS A 456 -35.47 21.09 18.27
N ALA A 457 -35.90 19.94 17.74
CA ALA A 457 -35.18 18.67 17.82
C ALA A 457 -35.13 17.94 16.46
N VAL A 458 -33.95 17.45 16.10
CA VAL A 458 -33.71 16.60 14.92
C VAL A 458 -33.15 15.25 15.39
N ARG A 459 -33.84 14.15 15.07
CA ARG A 459 -33.43 12.80 15.46
C ARG A 459 -33.16 11.92 14.24
N ILE A 460 -31.97 11.34 14.19
CA ILE A 460 -31.58 10.31 13.21
C ILE A 460 -31.72 8.96 13.90
N ARG A 461 -32.55 8.08 13.34
CA ARG A 461 -32.77 6.69 13.82
C ARG A 461 -32.15 5.71 12.82
N ILE A 462 -31.36 4.76 13.32
CA ILE A 462 -30.76 3.69 12.52
C ILE A 462 -31.64 2.44 12.63
N MET A 463 -32.17 2.01 11.48
CA MET A 463 -33.22 0.97 11.35
C MET A 463 -32.70 -0.33 10.71
N GLY A 464 -31.39 -0.41 10.48
CA GLY A 464 -30.67 -1.57 9.94
C GLY A 464 -29.18 -1.26 9.82
N SER A 465 -28.33 -2.22 10.17
CA SER A 465 -26.88 -2.09 10.07
C SER A 465 -26.21 -3.47 10.04
N ARG A 466 -25.09 -3.62 9.31
CA ARG A 466 -24.26 -4.84 9.22
C ARG A 466 -23.60 -5.22 10.56
N GLY A 467 -23.62 -4.32 11.55
CA GLY A 467 -23.12 -4.50 12.92
C GLY A 467 -23.43 -3.27 13.76
N LEU A 468 -22.66 -3.00 14.82
CA LEU A 468 -22.81 -1.75 15.58
C LEU A 468 -22.58 -0.54 14.64
N PRO A 469 -23.55 0.38 14.46
CA PRO A 469 -23.39 1.54 13.59
C PRO A 469 -22.39 2.53 14.19
N LEU A 470 -21.50 3.06 13.35
CA LEU A 470 -20.49 4.05 13.73
C LEU A 470 -20.76 5.31 12.91
N ILE A 471 -20.96 6.45 13.57
CA ILE A 471 -21.23 7.73 12.94
C ILE A 471 -20.09 8.67 13.30
N SER A 472 -19.38 9.19 12.29
CA SER A 472 -18.25 10.13 12.49
C SER A 472 -18.65 11.59 12.25
N SER A 473 -19.79 11.85 11.60
CA SER A 473 -20.31 13.23 11.56
C SER A 473 -21.81 13.32 11.27
N ILE A 474 -22.46 14.32 11.86
CA ILE A 474 -23.80 14.78 11.50
C ILE A 474 -23.75 16.30 11.28
N GLY A 475 -24.45 16.79 10.27
CA GLY A 475 -24.58 18.23 10.03
C GLY A 475 -25.97 18.69 9.64
N LEU A 476 -26.32 19.93 10.01
CA LEU A 476 -27.57 20.60 9.67
C LEU A 476 -27.25 21.89 8.90
N HIS A 477 -27.74 22.00 7.66
CA HIS A 477 -27.27 22.97 6.67
C HIS A 477 -28.43 23.60 5.87
N PHE A 478 -28.16 24.72 5.19
CA PHE A 478 -29.18 25.53 4.51
C PHE A 478 -28.82 25.81 3.03
N ASP A 479 -29.55 25.19 2.11
CA ASP A 479 -29.50 25.40 0.65
C ASP A 479 -30.52 26.48 0.22
N PRO A 480 -30.07 27.67 -0.19
CA PRO A 480 -30.95 28.74 -0.70
C PRO A 480 -31.30 28.62 -2.19
N PHE A 481 -30.80 27.62 -2.94
CA PHE A 481 -30.83 27.59 -4.41
C PHE A 481 -31.91 26.67 -5.03
N TRP A 482 -32.84 26.14 -4.23
CA TRP A 482 -33.73 25.03 -4.63
C TRP A 482 -35.05 25.45 -5.35
N HIS A 483 -35.15 25.20 -6.66
CA HIS A 483 -36.34 25.43 -7.51
C HIS A 483 -36.51 24.33 -8.61
N PRO A 484 -37.74 23.93 -9.04
CA PRO A 484 -37.94 22.78 -9.95
C PRO A 484 -38.40 23.05 -11.42
N ASN A 485 -37.99 22.15 -12.35
CA ASN A 485 -38.50 21.82 -13.72
C ASN A 485 -37.90 22.48 -15.00
N ALA A 486 -37.39 21.66 -15.97
CA ALA A 486 -37.59 21.68 -17.47
C ALA A 486 -36.41 21.09 -18.33
N TYR A 487 -36.66 20.21 -19.34
CA TYR A 487 -35.64 19.60 -20.25
C TYR A 487 -36.12 19.01 -21.62
N LEU A 488 -35.17 18.61 -22.51
CA LEU A 488 -35.17 17.83 -23.82
C LEU A 488 -34.49 18.60 -25.02
N PHE A 489 -34.03 18.07 -26.18
CA PHE A 489 -34.02 16.74 -26.87
C PHE A 489 -32.93 16.66 -28.02
N SER A 490 -32.52 15.44 -28.46
CA SER A 490 -32.02 14.97 -29.82
C SER A 490 -30.78 15.61 -30.54
N LEU A 491 -29.63 14.93 -30.82
CA LEU A 491 -29.23 13.91 -31.89
C LEU A 491 -28.90 14.53 -33.31
N PHE A 492 -28.08 14.04 -34.28
CA PHE A 492 -27.36 12.79 -34.74
C PHE A 492 -26.32 13.17 -35.90
N GLN A 493 -25.41 12.40 -36.61
CA GLN A 493 -24.66 11.10 -36.52
C GLN A 493 -23.67 10.88 -37.77
N LEU A 494 -22.66 9.97 -37.73
CA LEU A 494 -21.87 9.28 -38.84
C LEU A 494 -20.77 10.08 -39.66
N PHE A 495 -19.73 9.56 -40.38
CA PHE A 495 -19.01 8.24 -40.54
C PHE A 495 -17.65 8.29 -41.40
N GLU A 496 -16.78 7.25 -41.29
CA GLU A 496 -15.84 6.61 -42.33
C GLU A 496 -14.64 7.40 -42.98
N PHE A 497 -13.51 6.86 -43.53
CA PHE A 497 -12.81 5.52 -43.60
C PHE A 497 -11.31 5.55 -44.13
N ALA A 498 -10.47 4.54 -43.79
CA ALA A 498 -9.36 3.86 -44.55
C ALA A 498 -8.01 4.57 -44.95
N ILE A 499 -6.81 3.94 -45.17
CA ILE A 499 -6.01 2.77 -44.64
C ILE A 499 -4.65 2.66 -45.41
N SER A 500 -3.49 2.36 -44.76
CA SER A 500 -2.31 1.63 -45.35
C SER A 500 -1.22 1.22 -44.29
N ARG A 501 -0.19 0.40 -44.65
CA ARG A 501 0.71 -0.37 -43.73
C ARG A 501 2.24 -0.38 -44.04
N ARG A 502 3.06 -0.54 -42.97
CA ARG A 502 4.42 -1.18 -42.80
C ARG A 502 5.00 -0.80 -41.40
N GLU A 503 6.07 -1.37 -40.81
CA GLU A 503 6.39 -2.77 -40.41
C GLU A 503 7.39 -2.70 -39.18
N LEU A 504 7.61 -3.76 -38.36
CA LEU A 504 7.98 -3.62 -36.91
C LEU A 504 9.09 -4.55 -36.32
N ALA A 505 9.40 -4.41 -35.00
CA ALA A 505 10.51 -5.03 -34.24
C ALA A 505 10.07 -5.91 -33.01
N ILE A 506 10.99 -6.28 -32.09
CA ILE A 506 10.92 -7.49 -31.21
C ILE A 506 10.75 -7.20 -29.68
N THR A 507 10.15 -8.12 -28.92
CA THR A 507 9.58 -7.94 -27.54
C THR A 507 10.19 -8.87 -26.45
N PRO A 508 9.97 -8.64 -25.12
CA PRO A 508 10.54 -9.44 -24.00
C PRO A 508 9.87 -10.80 -23.66
N PRO A 509 10.53 -11.68 -22.85
CA PRO A 509 9.93 -12.92 -22.36
C PRO A 509 8.87 -12.72 -21.25
N LEU A 510 7.78 -13.50 -21.31
CA LEU A 510 6.68 -13.47 -20.33
C LEU A 510 7.12 -13.78 -18.88
N PRO A 511 6.47 -13.20 -17.85
CA PRO A 511 6.63 -13.55 -16.43
C PRO A 511 6.15 -14.97 -16.09
N ILE A 512 6.54 -15.50 -14.91
CA ILE A 512 6.04 -16.77 -14.38
C ILE A 512 5.54 -16.59 -12.95
N LEU A 513 4.21 -16.55 -12.80
CA LEU A 513 3.52 -16.34 -11.52
C LEU A 513 3.85 -17.39 -10.45
N PRO A 514 3.65 -17.08 -9.15
CA PRO A 514 3.41 -15.72 -8.61
C PRO A 514 4.69 -14.87 -8.67
N LEU A 515 4.52 -13.55 -8.57
CA LEU A 515 5.60 -12.56 -8.57
C LEU A 515 5.77 -11.96 -7.16
N PRO A 516 6.98 -11.48 -6.80
CA PRO A 516 7.16 -10.66 -5.61
C PRO A 516 6.42 -9.32 -5.73
N THR A 517 5.92 -8.79 -4.61
CA THR A 517 5.55 -7.38 -4.52
C THR A 517 6.79 -6.49 -4.47
N ALA A 518 6.66 -5.19 -4.76
CA ALA A 518 7.75 -4.23 -4.60
C ALA A 518 8.32 -4.19 -3.16
N ALA A 519 7.48 -4.40 -2.14
CA ALA A 519 7.90 -4.50 -0.74
C ALA A 519 8.74 -5.77 -0.49
N GLN A 520 8.40 -6.89 -1.11
CA GLN A 520 9.17 -8.14 -1.07
C GLN A 520 10.47 -8.04 -1.90
N LEU A 521 10.48 -7.35 -3.05
CA LEU A 521 11.69 -7.07 -3.82
C LEU A 521 12.68 -6.23 -3.01
N LYS A 522 12.23 -5.08 -2.45
CA LYS A 522 13.07 -4.23 -1.58
C LYS A 522 13.60 -5.01 -0.37
N TRP A 523 12.77 -5.89 0.21
CA TRP A 523 13.15 -6.73 1.34
C TRP A 523 14.20 -7.78 0.96
N GLN A 524 14.01 -8.54 -0.13
CA GLN A 524 14.99 -9.52 -0.60
C GLN A 524 16.33 -8.89 -0.97
N GLN A 525 16.34 -7.64 -1.48
CA GLN A 525 17.55 -6.87 -1.76
C GLN A 525 18.36 -6.48 -0.51
N ARG A 526 17.79 -6.50 0.71
CA ARG A 526 18.50 -6.08 1.94
C ARG A 526 19.59 -7.07 2.35
N GLU A 527 19.36 -8.35 2.08
CA GLU A 527 20.18 -9.52 2.48
C GLU A 527 20.35 -9.73 3.99
N LEU A 528 20.76 -8.71 4.74
CA LEU A 528 20.97 -8.72 6.18
C LEU A 528 20.10 -7.65 6.85
N ILE A 529 19.29 -8.06 7.81
CA ILE A 529 18.47 -7.20 8.66
C ILE A 529 18.70 -7.57 10.14
N MET A 530 18.35 -6.68 11.06
CA MET A 530 18.70 -6.81 12.48
C MET A 530 17.47 -6.89 13.39
N PHE A 531 17.51 -7.71 14.44
CA PHE A 531 16.47 -7.78 15.49
C PHE A 531 17.04 -7.29 16.83
N HIS A 532 16.21 -6.65 17.66
CA HIS A 532 16.53 -6.35 19.06
C HIS A 532 15.49 -6.92 20.03
N HIS A 533 15.82 -8.08 20.62
CA HIS A 533 15.16 -8.56 21.83
C HIS A 533 15.67 -7.78 23.06
N PHE A 534 14.82 -6.90 23.58
CA PHE A 534 15.04 -6.10 24.78
C PHE A 534 13.75 -6.00 25.59
N GLY A 535 13.84 -5.80 26.90
CA GLY A 535 12.67 -5.82 27.81
C GLY A 535 12.97 -6.41 29.18
N VAL A 536 11.95 -6.67 29.99
CA VAL A 536 12.06 -7.21 31.36
C VAL A 536 12.94 -8.48 31.45
N ASN A 537 12.91 -9.31 30.41
CA ASN A 537 13.71 -10.55 30.30
C ASN A 537 15.23 -10.32 30.30
N THR A 538 15.67 -9.15 29.81
CA THR A 538 17.07 -8.70 29.90
C THR A 538 17.50 -8.53 31.36
N PHE A 539 16.59 -8.05 32.22
CA PHE A 539 16.83 -7.76 33.63
C PHE A 539 16.64 -8.99 34.52
N THR A 540 15.70 -9.89 34.18
CA THR A 540 15.57 -11.21 34.83
C THR A 540 16.60 -12.24 34.36
N ASN A 541 17.43 -11.91 33.35
CA ASN A 541 18.38 -12.84 32.71
C ASN A 541 17.67 -14.15 32.29
N SER A 542 16.53 -14.00 31.60
CA SER A 542 15.68 -15.10 31.13
C SER A 542 15.39 -14.95 29.63
N GLU A 543 15.02 -16.04 28.95
CA GLU A 543 14.57 -15.98 27.55
C GLU A 543 13.07 -15.69 27.46
N TRP A 544 12.26 -16.34 28.31
CA TRP A 544 10.81 -16.16 28.35
C TRP A 544 10.38 -15.71 29.75
N GLY A 545 9.98 -14.44 29.88
CA GLY A 545 9.35 -13.90 31.09
C GLY A 545 7.99 -14.56 31.38
N THR A 546 7.54 -14.40 32.61
CA THR A 546 6.38 -15.10 33.17
C THR A 546 5.05 -14.43 32.88
N GLY A 547 5.03 -13.10 32.68
CA GLY A 547 3.83 -12.25 32.74
C GLY A 547 3.58 -11.67 34.14
N HIS A 548 4.47 -11.93 35.10
CA HIS A 548 4.39 -11.49 36.49
C HIS A 548 5.65 -10.74 36.95
N GLU A 549 6.54 -10.40 36.01
CA GLU A 549 7.67 -9.49 36.20
C GLU A 549 7.16 -8.14 36.73
N ASN A 550 7.71 -7.66 37.85
CA ASN A 550 7.37 -6.33 38.34
C ASN A 550 7.97 -5.27 37.38
N PRO A 551 7.18 -4.35 36.78
CA PRO A 551 7.69 -3.27 35.93
C PRO A 551 8.84 -2.47 36.53
N ALA A 552 8.97 -2.42 37.85
CA ALA A 552 10.09 -1.80 38.56
C ALA A 552 11.48 -2.36 38.21
N ILE A 553 11.59 -3.57 37.65
CA ILE A 553 12.87 -4.15 37.22
C ILE A 553 13.37 -3.59 35.88
N PHE A 554 12.48 -2.99 35.08
CA PHE A 554 12.86 -2.35 33.82
C PHE A 554 13.44 -0.96 34.11
N ASN A 555 14.77 -0.89 34.25
CA ASN A 555 15.45 0.37 34.53
C ASN A 555 16.85 0.43 33.87
N PRO A 556 16.94 0.54 32.53
CA PRO A 556 18.22 0.67 31.85
C PRO A 556 18.88 2.01 32.18
N THR A 557 20.04 1.94 32.83
CA THR A 557 20.78 3.10 33.36
C THR A 557 21.47 3.97 32.31
N GLY A 558 21.57 3.50 31.07
CA GLY A 558 22.22 4.18 29.96
C GLY A 558 21.66 3.76 28.60
N LEU A 559 20.33 3.67 28.49
CA LEU A 559 19.66 3.33 27.23
C LEU A 559 19.96 4.38 26.16
N ASP A 560 20.76 4.00 25.17
CA ASP A 560 20.94 4.79 23.96
C ASP A 560 20.66 3.95 22.71
N VAL A 561 19.49 4.19 22.14
CA VAL A 561 19.05 3.62 20.86
C VAL A 561 19.82 4.20 19.66
N ASN A 562 20.48 5.36 19.80
CA ASN A 562 21.37 5.86 18.75
C ASN A 562 22.54 4.91 18.54
N GLN A 563 23.17 4.44 19.62
CA GLN A 563 24.20 3.40 19.56
C GLN A 563 23.75 2.16 18.77
N TRP A 564 22.48 1.75 18.91
CA TRP A 564 21.95 0.56 18.22
C TRP A 564 21.89 0.79 16.70
N VAL A 565 21.31 1.92 16.26
CA VAL A 565 21.18 2.26 14.84
C VAL A 565 22.52 2.66 14.22
N ASP A 566 23.40 3.33 14.99
CA ASP A 566 24.77 3.64 14.58
C ASP A 566 25.59 2.36 14.32
N VAL A 567 25.33 1.27 15.05
CA VAL A 567 25.95 -0.03 14.77
C VAL A 567 25.38 -0.62 13.47
N ALA A 568 24.04 -0.67 13.33
CA ALA A 568 23.38 -1.20 12.14
C ALA A 568 23.82 -0.49 10.84
N ALA A 569 23.77 0.84 10.82
CA ALA A 569 24.16 1.65 9.67
C ALA A 569 25.65 1.49 9.30
N LYS A 570 26.54 1.31 10.29
CA LYS A 570 27.98 1.03 10.07
C LYS A 570 28.26 -0.39 9.55
N THR A 571 27.28 -1.29 9.63
CA THR A 571 27.38 -2.68 9.11
C THR A 571 26.37 -2.97 7.99
N GLY A 572 26.01 -1.95 7.21
CA GLY A 572 25.18 -2.08 6.00
C GLY A 572 23.72 -2.49 6.23
N VAL A 573 23.25 -2.56 7.48
CA VAL A 573 21.87 -2.98 7.79
C VAL A 573 20.89 -1.85 7.48
N SER A 574 19.93 -2.13 6.59
CA SER A 574 18.94 -1.17 6.11
C SER A 574 17.54 -1.31 6.74
N LEU A 575 17.32 -2.32 7.57
CA LEU A 575 16.08 -2.57 8.32
C LEU A 575 16.40 -3.14 9.70
N MET A 576 15.80 -2.56 10.74
CA MET A 576 15.93 -3.02 12.13
C MET A 576 14.54 -3.28 12.73
N ILE A 577 14.36 -4.45 13.35
CA ILE A 577 13.13 -4.87 14.04
C ILE A 577 13.33 -4.74 15.55
N LEU A 578 12.40 -4.09 16.26
CA LEU A 578 12.38 -4.03 17.73
C LEU A 578 11.24 -4.88 18.32
N THR A 579 11.57 -5.67 19.34
CA THR A 579 10.59 -6.34 20.20
C THR A 579 9.81 -5.33 21.03
N ALA A 580 8.70 -4.82 20.51
CA ALA A 580 7.84 -3.83 21.17
C ALA A 580 7.03 -4.46 22.32
N LYS A 581 6.59 -5.72 22.15
CA LYS A 581 6.03 -6.57 23.21
C LYS A 581 6.46 -8.03 22.99
N HIS A 582 7.02 -8.67 24.00
CA HIS A 582 7.37 -10.10 23.98
C HIS A 582 6.28 -10.92 24.71
N HIS A 583 6.45 -12.25 24.82
CA HIS A 583 5.49 -13.18 25.46
C HIS A 583 5.04 -12.79 26.87
N ASP A 584 5.91 -12.14 27.64
CA ASP A 584 5.62 -11.60 28.98
C ASP A 584 4.57 -10.47 28.97
N GLY A 585 4.21 -9.92 27.80
CA GLY A 585 3.19 -8.88 27.67
C GLY A 585 3.67 -7.47 27.97
N PHE A 586 4.93 -7.28 28.39
CA PHE A 586 5.45 -5.97 28.78
C PHE A 586 5.68 -5.07 27.55
N CYS A 587 4.94 -3.96 27.47
CA CYS A 587 5.02 -3.04 26.33
C CYS A 587 6.15 -2.00 26.50
N LEU A 588 7.04 -1.92 25.52
CA LEU A 588 8.16 -0.96 25.50
C LEU A 588 7.77 0.49 25.13
N TRP A 589 6.49 0.73 24.84
CA TRP A 589 5.89 2.04 24.60
C TRP A 589 4.76 2.30 25.61
N PRO A 590 4.36 3.56 25.86
CA PRO A 590 3.32 3.91 26.82
C PRO A 590 1.90 3.64 26.26
N SER A 591 1.56 2.36 26.10
CA SER A 591 0.26 1.90 25.56
C SER A 591 -0.92 2.38 26.42
N LYS A 592 -2.00 2.83 25.77
CA LYS A 592 -3.25 3.22 26.42
C LYS A 592 -4.08 2.04 26.95
N TYR A 593 -3.73 0.82 26.55
CA TYR A 593 -4.55 -0.38 26.74
C TYR A 593 -4.00 -1.38 27.78
N THR A 594 -2.82 -1.12 28.36
CA THR A 594 -2.23 -1.89 29.46
C THR A 594 -1.30 -1.03 30.34
N ASP A 595 -1.39 -1.21 31.66
CA ASP A 595 -0.46 -0.64 32.65
C ASP A 595 0.82 -1.47 32.79
N HIS A 596 0.84 -2.70 32.27
CA HIS A 596 2.04 -3.54 32.14
C HIS A 596 2.92 -3.09 30.97
N SER A 597 3.45 -1.88 31.11
CA SER A 597 4.28 -1.19 30.12
C SER A 597 5.34 -0.35 30.81
N VAL A 598 6.17 0.34 30.02
CA VAL A 598 7.12 1.36 30.50
C VAL A 598 6.49 2.43 31.41
N ILE A 599 5.16 2.64 31.37
CA ILE A 599 4.43 3.52 32.30
C ILE A 599 4.59 3.07 33.76
N GLY A 600 4.57 1.75 34.02
CA GLY A 600 4.77 1.20 35.37
C GLY A 600 6.22 1.17 35.83
N SER A 601 7.18 1.56 34.99
CA SER A 601 8.62 1.44 35.27
C SER A 601 9.23 2.74 35.80
N PRO A 602 10.28 2.69 36.65
CA PRO A 602 11.02 3.87 37.09
C PRO A 602 11.84 4.52 35.97
N TRP A 603 12.04 3.83 34.84
CA TRP A 603 12.78 4.38 33.71
C TRP A 603 12.09 5.63 33.17
N LYS A 604 12.83 6.75 33.10
CA LYS A 604 12.29 8.10 32.78
C LYS A 604 11.04 8.46 33.61
N ASN A 605 10.94 7.99 34.85
CA ASN A 605 9.80 8.21 35.77
C ASN A 605 8.43 7.78 35.18
N GLY A 606 8.37 6.69 34.42
CA GLY A 606 7.13 6.24 33.76
C GLY A 606 6.76 7.02 32.50
N HIS A 607 7.54 8.05 32.13
CA HIS A 607 7.42 8.79 30.86
C HIS A 607 8.42 8.28 29.81
N GLY A 608 8.79 7.00 29.93
CA GLY A 608 9.63 6.32 28.96
C GLY A 608 8.87 5.88 27.71
N ASP A 609 9.56 5.91 26.59
CA ASP A 609 9.17 5.26 25.34
C ASP A 609 10.46 4.79 24.64
N VAL A 610 10.58 3.48 24.40
CA VAL A 610 11.70 2.89 23.65
C VAL A 610 11.39 2.84 22.17
N VAL A 611 10.11 2.62 21.81
CA VAL A 611 9.67 2.45 20.42
C VAL A 611 9.81 3.77 19.67
N GLY A 612 9.28 4.87 20.22
CA GLY A 612 9.44 6.22 19.64
C GLY A 612 10.91 6.61 19.48
N ALA A 613 11.72 6.42 20.54
CA ALA A 613 13.14 6.74 20.49
C ALA A 613 13.91 5.90 19.44
N PHE A 614 13.57 4.62 19.29
CA PHE A 614 14.15 3.72 18.28
C PHE A 614 13.77 4.14 16.86
N VAL A 615 12.49 4.46 16.63
CA VAL A 615 11.97 4.97 15.35
C VAL A 615 12.66 6.28 14.95
N ASP A 616 12.78 7.24 15.86
CA ASP A 616 13.46 8.52 15.60
C ASP A 616 14.94 8.30 15.26
N ALA A 617 15.64 7.44 16.01
CA ALA A 617 17.05 7.13 15.75
C ALA A 617 17.29 6.42 14.41
N ALA A 618 16.35 5.55 13.99
CA ALA A 618 16.35 4.85 12.70
C ALA A 618 16.11 5.81 11.53
N LYS A 619 15.03 6.60 11.63
CA LYS A 619 14.64 7.64 10.67
C LYS A 619 15.75 8.68 10.46
N ALA A 620 16.43 9.10 11.53
CA ALA A 620 17.56 10.03 11.46
C ALA A 620 18.79 9.50 10.70
N ARG A 621 18.86 8.19 10.44
CA ARG A 621 19.98 7.51 9.75
C ARG A 621 19.58 6.84 8.43
N GLY A 622 18.33 7.00 7.99
CA GLY A 622 17.81 6.36 6.77
C GLY A 622 17.62 4.85 6.88
N VAL A 623 17.57 4.31 8.10
CA VAL A 623 17.32 2.89 8.35
C VAL A 623 15.80 2.68 8.47
N ASP A 624 15.25 1.72 7.72
CA ASP A 624 13.83 1.37 7.83
C ASP A 624 13.53 0.67 9.17
N VAL A 625 12.31 0.86 9.68
CA VAL A 625 11.85 0.29 10.96
C VAL A 625 10.97 -0.95 10.72
N GLY A 626 11.14 -1.97 11.56
CA GLY A 626 10.18 -3.04 11.79
C GLY A 626 9.86 -3.18 13.29
N LEU A 627 8.76 -3.84 13.61
CA LEU A 627 8.30 -4.07 14.98
C LEU A 627 7.86 -5.53 15.18
N TYR A 628 8.02 -6.03 16.40
CA TYR A 628 7.50 -7.33 16.84
C TYR A 628 6.55 -7.13 18.03
N LEU A 629 5.36 -7.73 17.93
CA LEU A 629 4.30 -7.68 18.92
C LEU A 629 3.80 -9.11 19.15
N SER A 630 4.22 -9.79 20.22
CA SER A 630 3.87 -11.21 20.40
C SER A 630 2.35 -11.47 20.45
N PRO A 631 1.81 -12.36 19.61
CA PRO A 631 0.42 -12.80 19.71
C PRO A 631 0.12 -13.51 21.04
N TRP A 632 1.06 -14.29 21.56
CA TRP A 632 0.94 -14.92 22.88
C TRP A 632 1.29 -13.89 23.98
N ASP A 633 0.31 -13.53 24.79
CA ASP A 633 0.49 -12.66 25.96
C ASP A 633 0.27 -13.48 27.24
N ARG A 634 1.23 -13.40 28.16
CA ARG A 634 1.20 -14.12 29.45
C ARG A 634 0.73 -13.26 30.61
N HIS A 635 0.57 -11.95 30.40
CA HIS A 635 0.10 -11.01 31.40
C HIS A 635 -1.40 -10.72 31.27
N ASP A 636 -1.88 -10.48 30.04
CA ASP A 636 -3.19 -9.88 29.87
C ASP A 636 -4.35 -10.82 30.20
N ARG A 637 -5.19 -10.40 31.15
CA ARG A 637 -6.41 -11.09 31.61
C ARG A 637 -7.50 -11.33 30.54
N ARG A 638 -7.36 -10.75 29.34
CA ARG A 638 -8.20 -11.03 28.17
C ARG A 638 -7.71 -12.27 27.41
N TYR A 639 -6.43 -12.65 27.54
CA TYR A 639 -5.86 -13.77 26.78
C TYR A 639 -6.60 -15.09 27.08
N GLY A 640 -7.08 -15.75 26.03
CA GLY A 640 -8.01 -16.88 26.11
C GLY A 640 -9.50 -16.51 26.10
N LYS A 641 -9.82 -15.23 25.89
CA LYS A 641 -11.14 -14.76 25.46
C LYS A 641 -11.01 -14.19 24.05
N ASP A 642 -11.51 -14.93 23.07
CA ASP A 642 -11.19 -14.67 21.67
C ASP A 642 -11.55 -13.24 21.24
N LEU A 643 -12.77 -12.77 21.49
CA LEU A 643 -13.17 -11.42 21.06
C LEU A 643 -12.39 -10.31 21.80
N GLU A 644 -12.37 -10.33 23.14
CA GLU A 644 -11.78 -9.22 23.91
C GLU A 644 -10.25 -9.12 23.76
N TYR A 645 -9.54 -10.24 23.57
CA TYR A 645 -8.10 -10.19 23.29
C TYR A 645 -7.81 -9.75 21.86
N ASN A 646 -8.60 -10.17 20.86
CA ASN A 646 -8.43 -9.67 19.49
C ASN A 646 -8.73 -8.16 19.37
N GLU A 647 -9.77 -7.63 20.05
CA GLU A 647 -10.01 -6.18 20.13
C GLU A 647 -8.81 -5.43 20.77
N TYR A 648 -8.27 -5.95 21.88
CA TYR A 648 -7.08 -5.38 22.55
C TYR A 648 -5.84 -5.38 21.64
N TYR A 649 -5.57 -6.52 20.99
CA TYR A 649 -4.38 -6.70 20.17
C TYR A 649 -4.41 -5.84 18.91
N LEU A 650 -5.58 -5.74 18.25
CA LEU A 650 -5.81 -4.79 17.15
C LEU A 650 -5.62 -3.34 17.62
N ALA A 651 -6.09 -2.98 18.81
CA ALA A 651 -5.89 -1.63 19.35
C ALA A 651 -4.39 -1.32 19.62
N GLN A 652 -3.60 -2.29 20.07
CA GLN A 652 -2.13 -2.13 20.19
C GLN A 652 -1.43 -2.01 18.82
N LEU A 653 -1.83 -2.81 17.83
CA LEU A 653 -1.35 -2.65 16.45
C LEU A 653 -1.71 -1.26 15.89
N GLN A 654 -2.89 -0.73 16.21
CA GLN A 654 -3.31 0.60 15.77
C GLN A 654 -2.47 1.71 16.43
N GLU A 655 -2.03 1.57 17.68
CA GLU A 655 -1.05 2.49 18.29
C GLU A 655 0.30 2.43 17.55
N LEU A 656 0.83 1.22 17.35
CA LEU A 656 2.16 1.01 16.77
C LEU A 656 2.24 1.44 15.30
N LEU A 657 1.21 1.16 14.50
CA LEU A 657 1.22 1.40 13.05
C LEU A 657 0.65 2.77 12.63
N ARG A 658 0.16 3.59 13.57
CA ARG A 658 -0.22 5.00 13.32
C ARG A 658 0.77 5.99 13.91
N ASN A 659 1.17 5.80 15.17
CA ASN A 659 1.87 6.86 15.91
C ASN A 659 3.38 6.91 15.64
N TYR A 660 3.96 5.85 15.05
CA TYR A 660 5.41 5.67 14.89
C TYR A 660 5.87 5.68 13.42
N GLY A 661 5.10 6.34 12.54
CA GLY A 661 5.49 6.58 11.15
C GLY A 661 5.54 5.32 10.27
N ASP A 662 6.41 5.34 9.25
CA ASP A 662 6.56 4.27 8.27
C ASP A 662 7.19 2.99 8.88
N VAL A 663 6.37 1.96 9.10
CA VAL A 663 6.84 0.62 9.51
C VAL A 663 6.89 -0.28 8.26
N ARG A 664 8.07 -0.83 7.96
CA ARG A 664 8.31 -1.70 6.78
C ARG A 664 8.18 -3.19 7.07
N GLU A 665 8.16 -3.59 8.34
CA GLU A 665 7.90 -4.97 8.72
C GLU A 665 7.16 -5.08 10.06
N ILE A 666 6.17 -5.95 10.13
CA ILE A 666 5.57 -6.41 11.40
C ILE A 666 5.79 -7.91 11.53
N TRP A 667 6.31 -8.33 12.68
CA TRP A 667 6.62 -9.72 13.00
C TRP A 667 5.52 -10.32 13.88
N PHE A 668 4.95 -11.44 13.47
CA PHE A 668 3.95 -12.20 14.24
C PHE A 668 4.44 -13.64 14.47
N ASP A 669 4.69 -14.00 15.72
CA ASP A 669 5.20 -15.33 16.07
C ASP A 669 4.08 -16.38 16.21
N GLY A 670 4.39 -17.65 15.91
CA GLY A 670 3.54 -18.80 16.21
C GLY A 670 3.86 -19.52 17.52
N ALA A 671 4.74 -18.98 18.37
CA ALA A 671 5.22 -19.66 19.57
C ALA A 671 4.20 -19.59 20.72
N LYS A 672 3.85 -20.76 21.26
CA LYS A 672 2.87 -20.87 22.35
C LYS A 672 3.25 -22.01 23.30
N GLY A 673 3.37 -21.68 24.59
CA GLY A 673 3.66 -22.67 25.62
C GLY A 673 2.54 -23.72 25.76
N SER A 674 2.90 -24.98 26.03
CA SER A 674 1.97 -26.12 26.12
C SER A 674 0.83 -25.96 27.14
N ASN A 675 0.99 -25.04 28.09
CA ASN A 675 0.06 -24.80 29.20
C ASN A 675 -0.69 -23.46 29.04
N ALA A 676 -0.52 -22.76 27.91
CA ALA A 676 -1.20 -21.49 27.66
C ALA A 676 -2.71 -21.71 27.41
N PRO A 677 -3.59 -20.77 27.80
CA PRO A 677 -5.02 -20.83 27.48
C PRO A 677 -5.29 -21.06 25.98
N ASN A 678 -6.36 -21.79 25.66
CA ASN A 678 -6.84 -21.85 24.28
C ASN A 678 -7.25 -20.42 23.84
N MET A 679 -6.84 -20.03 22.63
CA MET A 679 -6.97 -18.66 22.12
C MET A 679 -6.92 -18.70 20.60
N SER A 680 -7.92 -18.13 19.94
CA SER A 680 -8.05 -18.07 18.48
C SER A 680 -7.68 -16.68 17.96
N TYR A 681 -6.50 -16.54 17.35
CA TYR A 681 -6.06 -15.28 16.77
C TYR A 681 -6.80 -14.98 15.46
N TYR A 682 -7.37 -13.78 15.32
CA TYR A 682 -8.08 -13.34 14.12
C TYR A 682 -7.09 -12.79 13.08
N PHE A 683 -6.09 -13.61 12.73
CA PHE A 683 -4.98 -13.21 11.86
C PHE A 683 -5.42 -12.56 10.53
N THR A 684 -6.54 -12.99 9.95
CA THR A 684 -7.10 -12.36 8.74
C THR A 684 -7.43 -10.88 8.96
N ASP A 685 -8.05 -10.53 10.08
CA ASP A 685 -8.40 -9.14 10.41
C ASP A 685 -7.15 -8.34 10.79
N TRP A 686 -6.22 -8.98 11.52
CA TRP A 686 -4.93 -8.39 11.88
C TRP A 686 -4.14 -8.01 10.63
N PHE A 687 -3.97 -8.94 9.69
CA PHE A 687 -3.23 -8.70 8.45
C PHE A 687 -3.93 -7.69 7.54
N SER A 688 -5.27 -7.67 7.52
CA SER A 688 -6.04 -6.69 6.76
C SER A 688 -5.80 -5.26 7.29
N MET A 689 -5.97 -5.05 8.60
CA MET A 689 -5.75 -3.74 9.22
C MET A 689 -4.27 -3.31 9.15
N VAL A 690 -3.32 -4.23 9.29
CA VAL A 690 -1.89 -3.96 9.08
C VAL A 690 -1.63 -3.43 7.66
N THR A 691 -2.20 -4.08 6.65
CA THR A 691 -2.03 -3.70 5.23
C THR A 691 -2.72 -2.36 4.92
N GLU A 692 -3.84 -2.07 5.57
CA GLU A 692 -4.56 -0.80 5.44
C GLU A 692 -3.79 0.38 6.07
N LEU A 693 -3.27 0.19 7.29
CA LEU A 693 -2.52 1.22 8.02
C LEU A 693 -1.13 1.48 7.39
N GLN A 694 -0.49 0.46 6.81
CA GLN A 694 0.87 0.52 6.29
C GLN A 694 1.00 -0.29 4.99
N SER A 695 0.49 0.22 3.86
CA SER A 695 0.45 -0.52 2.58
C SER A 695 1.81 -0.92 1.97
N SER A 696 2.92 -0.49 2.57
CA SER A 696 4.29 -0.87 2.19
C SER A 696 4.96 -1.88 3.14
N ILE A 697 4.23 -2.38 4.14
CA ILE A 697 4.75 -3.28 5.18
C ILE A 697 4.83 -4.72 4.67
N ASN A 698 5.93 -5.41 5.00
CA ASN A 698 5.99 -6.86 4.94
C ASN A 698 5.40 -7.43 6.23
N ILE A 699 4.55 -8.45 6.10
CA ILE A 699 3.99 -9.16 7.26
C ILE A 699 4.72 -10.49 7.39
N PHE A 700 5.59 -10.61 8.40
CA PHE A 700 6.17 -11.89 8.78
C PHE A 700 5.18 -12.68 9.64
N SER A 701 5.05 -13.97 9.34
CA SER A 701 4.75 -15.00 10.35
C SER A 701 5.36 -16.33 9.89
N ASP A 702 5.20 -17.39 10.69
CA ASP A 702 5.41 -18.78 10.26
C ASP A 702 4.84 -19.08 8.86
N ALA A 703 3.73 -18.43 8.48
CA ALA A 703 2.96 -18.70 7.26
C ALA A 703 2.64 -17.45 6.40
N GLY A 704 3.31 -16.31 6.61
CA GLY A 704 3.09 -15.08 5.84
C GLY A 704 2.06 -14.11 6.43
N PRO A 705 1.38 -13.27 5.62
CA PRO A 705 1.28 -13.30 4.15
C PRO A 705 2.37 -12.53 3.38
N GLY A 706 3.28 -11.82 4.04
CA GLY A 706 4.37 -11.10 3.36
C GLY A 706 5.68 -11.89 3.30
N VAL A 707 6.12 -12.44 4.43
CA VAL A 707 7.38 -13.19 4.59
C VAL A 707 7.10 -14.43 5.44
N ARG A 708 7.76 -15.56 5.15
CA ARG A 708 7.65 -16.80 5.96
C ARG A 708 8.90 -17.09 6.78
N TRP A 709 8.71 -17.75 7.91
CA TRP A 709 9.79 -18.41 8.62
C TRP A 709 10.49 -19.48 7.74
N VAL A 710 11.82 -19.63 7.86
CA VAL A 710 12.58 -20.70 7.18
C VAL A 710 12.49 -22.07 7.89
N GLY A 711 11.78 -22.15 9.01
CA GLY A 711 11.59 -23.38 9.78
C GLY A 711 12.69 -23.70 10.80
N ASN A 712 13.66 -22.81 11.05
CA ASN A 712 14.68 -23.01 12.09
C ASN A 712 15.44 -21.74 12.52
N GLU A 713 15.60 -21.56 13.84
CA GLU A 713 16.44 -20.52 14.49
C GLU A 713 17.97 -20.71 14.26
N HIS A 714 18.39 -21.61 13.35
CA HIS A 714 19.80 -21.77 13.00
C HIS A 714 20.21 -20.82 11.86
N GLY A 715 19.26 -20.10 11.27
CA GLY A 715 19.42 -19.24 10.10
C GLY A 715 19.80 -20.02 8.84
N PHE A 716 19.33 -21.27 8.69
CA PHE A 716 19.74 -22.18 7.62
C PHE A 716 18.56 -22.56 6.71
N ALA A 717 18.55 -22.02 5.49
CA ALA A 717 17.66 -22.42 4.41
C ALA A 717 18.07 -23.75 3.75
N GLY A 718 17.10 -24.44 3.16
CA GLY A 718 17.33 -25.68 2.42
C GLY A 718 18.31 -25.51 1.26
N SER A 719 18.96 -26.60 0.83
CA SER A 719 19.85 -26.53 -0.35
C SER A 719 19.09 -26.15 -1.62
N THR A 720 17.79 -26.46 -1.64
CA THR A 720 16.71 -25.84 -2.44
C THR A 720 15.94 -24.89 -1.53
N CYS A 721 15.67 -23.68 -2.01
CA CYS A 721 14.68 -22.76 -1.44
C CYS A 721 13.93 -22.07 -2.60
N TRP A 722 12.62 -22.27 -2.67
CA TRP A 722 11.71 -21.48 -3.50
C TRP A 722 11.09 -20.34 -2.68
N SER A 723 10.96 -19.16 -3.28
CA SER A 723 10.12 -18.09 -2.73
C SER A 723 8.63 -18.39 -2.94
N THR A 724 8.27 -19.21 -3.93
CA THR A 724 6.91 -19.68 -4.17
C THR A 724 6.50 -20.76 -3.17
N ILE A 725 5.27 -20.71 -2.65
CA ILE A 725 4.69 -21.72 -1.74
C ILE A 725 3.16 -21.77 -1.90
N ASN A 726 2.47 -22.81 -1.44
CA ASN A 726 1.00 -22.78 -1.33
C ASN A 726 0.59 -22.39 0.10
N ARG A 727 0.09 -21.17 0.28
CA ARG A 727 -0.31 -20.68 1.62
C ARG A 727 -1.56 -21.36 2.17
N THR A 728 -2.44 -21.94 1.33
CA THR A 728 -3.61 -22.69 1.81
C THR A 728 -3.25 -24.03 2.45
N SER A 729 -1.98 -24.43 2.41
CA SER A 729 -1.43 -25.61 3.09
C SER A 729 -0.61 -25.27 4.34
N LEU A 730 -0.59 -24.00 4.76
CA LEU A 730 0.16 -23.52 5.93
C LEU A 730 -0.77 -23.13 7.07
N SER A 731 -0.27 -23.19 8.31
CA SER A 731 -0.89 -22.59 9.48
C SER A 731 0.17 -22.13 10.49
N ILE A 732 -0.10 -21.03 11.19
CA ILE A 732 0.84 -20.42 12.13
C ILE A 732 0.93 -21.27 13.42
N GLY A 733 2.13 -21.43 13.98
CA GLY A 733 2.43 -22.28 15.12
C GLY A 733 2.51 -23.79 14.79
N ASN A 734 2.45 -24.17 13.52
CA ASN A 734 2.39 -25.56 13.10
C ASN A 734 3.78 -26.17 12.84
N GLY A 735 4.33 -26.88 13.82
CA GLY A 735 5.63 -27.56 13.68
C GLY A 735 5.72 -28.65 12.60
N SER A 736 4.59 -29.10 12.01
CA SER A 736 4.61 -30.18 10.99
C SER A 736 4.98 -29.71 9.57
N ILE A 737 4.95 -28.40 9.30
CA ILE A 737 5.25 -27.83 7.97
C ILE A 737 6.71 -27.35 7.79
N VAL A 738 7.58 -27.55 8.80
CA VAL A 738 8.97 -27.05 8.82
C VAL A 738 9.78 -27.37 7.56
N ASP A 739 9.76 -28.61 7.06
CA ASP A 739 10.50 -28.98 5.86
C ASP A 739 9.96 -28.28 4.58
N TYR A 740 8.66 -28.02 4.53
CA TYR A 740 8.00 -27.32 3.42
C TYR A 740 8.29 -25.81 3.48
N LEU A 741 8.31 -25.21 4.67
CA LEU A 741 8.79 -23.84 4.90
C LEU A 741 10.26 -23.68 4.49
N ASN A 742 11.11 -24.66 4.84
CA ASN A 742 12.55 -24.62 4.57
C ASN A 742 12.92 -24.75 3.08
N THR A 743 12.04 -25.36 2.27
CA THR A 743 12.31 -25.69 0.86
C THR A 743 11.44 -24.94 -0.15
N GLY A 744 10.21 -24.59 0.20
CA GLY A 744 9.22 -23.98 -0.70
C GLY A 744 8.76 -24.91 -1.84
N ASP A 745 7.84 -24.42 -2.67
CA ASP A 745 7.14 -25.22 -3.68
C ASP A 745 7.24 -24.59 -5.09
N PRO A 746 7.82 -25.28 -6.10
CA PRO A 746 7.85 -24.79 -7.48
C PRO A 746 6.48 -24.69 -8.17
N LYS A 747 5.41 -25.22 -7.55
CA LYS A 747 4.00 -25.08 -7.94
C LYS A 747 3.20 -24.16 -7.00
N GLY A 748 3.86 -23.52 -6.03
CA GLY A 748 3.22 -22.62 -5.09
C GLY A 748 2.48 -21.46 -5.75
N THR A 749 1.32 -21.12 -5.20
CA THR A 749 0.40 -20.06 -5.65
C THR A 749 0.73 -18.69 -5.10
N ASP A 750 1.43 -18.62 -3.98
CA ASP A 750 1.76 -17.40 -3.24
C ASP A 750 3.27 -17.14 -3.35
N TRP A 751 3.69 -15.88 -3.59
CA TRP A 751 5.09 -15.49 -3.39
C TRP A 751 5.29 -15.09 -1.94
N LEU A 752 6.12 -15.84 -1.24
CA LEU A 752 6.28 -15.74 0.20
C LEU A 752 7.72 -16.13 0.58
N PRO A 753 8.71 -15.22 0.40
CA PRO A 753 10.12 -15.54 0.54
C PRO A 753 10.45 -15.87 2.00
N ALA A 754 11.50 -16.68 2.19
CA ALA A 754 11.87 -17.17 3.51
C ALA A 754 12.87 -16.25 4.23
N GLU A 755 12.62 -16.04 5.51
CA GLU A 755 13.51 -15.37 6.45
C GLU A 755 14.27 -16.39 7.30
N CYS A 756 15.59 -16.22 7.34
CA CYS A 756 16.51 -16.95 8.21
C CYS A 756 16.77 -16.14 9.48
N ASP A 757 15.93 -16.32 10.48
CA ASP A 757 16.07 -15.77 11.82
C ASP A 757 17.15 -16.51 12.63
N VAL A 758 17.99 -15.76 13.36
CA VAL A 758 18.96 -16.32 14.32
C VAL A 758 19.59 -15.23 15.20
N SER A 759 19.75 -15.48 16.49
CA SER A 759 20.52 -14.60 17.39
C SER A 759 22.03 -14.64 17.13
N ILE A 760 22.76 -13.54 17.35
CA ILE A 760 24.23 -13.55 17.41
C ILE A 760 24.76 -14.30 18.64
N ARG A 761 23.95 -14.44 19.71
CA ARG A 761 24.28 -15.15 20.96
C ARG A 761 23.75 -16.60 20.93
N LYS A 762 23.60 -17.27 22.07
CA LYS A 762 22.91 -18.58 22.15
C LYS A 762 21.39 -18.37 22.28
N GLY A 763 20.98 -17.48 23.17
CA GLY A 763 19.59 -17.05 23.35
C GLY A 763 19.26 -15.78 22.57
N TRP A 764 17.98 -15.44 22.54
CA TRP A 764 17.43 -14.21 21.97
C TRP A 764 17.71 -13.00 22.86
N PHE A 765 17.55 -13.09 24.18
CA PHE A 765 17.84 -11.98 25.10
C PHE A 765 19.32 -11.94 25.51
N TRP A 766 19.74 -10.80 26.07
CA TRP A 766 21.12 -10.64 26.51
C TRP A 766 21.36 -11.36 27.84
N HIS A 767 22.35 -12.25 27.83
CA HIS A 767 22.82 -12.96 29.01
C HIS A 767 24.32 -12.72 29.22
N LYS A 768 24.71 -12.33 30.44
CA LYS A 768 26.10 -12.07 30.83
C LYS A 768 27.03 -13.28 30.69
N SER A 769 26.47 -14.50 30.76
CA SER A 769 27.20 -15.77 30.60
C SER A 769 27.43 -16.20 29.15
N GLN A 770 26.88 -15.47 28.18
CA GLN A 770 26.98 -15.80 26.76
C GLN A 770 27.99 -14.88 26.03
N ALA A 771 28.48 -15.37 24.89
CA ALA A 771 29.37 -14.64 23.98
C ALA A 771 28.84 -14.73 22.54
N PRO A 772 29.15 -13.76 21.66
CA PRO A 772 28.68 -13.77 20.28
C PRO A 772 29.35 -14.87 19.45
N LYS A 773 28.58 -15.48 18.54
CA LYS A 773 28.99 -16.52 17.59
C LYS A 773 30.29 -16.10 16.86
N LYS A 774 31.21 -17.05 16.66
CA LYS A 774 32.47 -16.82 15.91
C LYS A 774 32.19 -16.35 14.47
N LEU A 775 33.06 -15.51 13.91
CA LEU A 775 32.99 -15.04 12.51
C LEU A 775 32.79 -16.19 11.51
N SER A 776 33.53 -17.29 11.65
CA SER A 776 33.39 -18.48 10.77
C SER A 776 32.01 -19.14 10.85
N LYS A 777 31.28 -19.04 11.98
CA LYS A 777 29.88 -19.49 12.10
C LYS A 777 28.91 -18.45 11.54
N LEU A 778 29.18 -17.15 11.63
CA LEU A 778 28.36 -16.11 11.00
C LEU A 778 28.45 -16.17 9.46
N LEU A 779 29.67 -16.27 8.91
CA LEU A 779 29.87 -16.54 7.47
C LEU A 779 29.19 -17.86 7.06
N LYS A 780 29.25 -18.92 7.88
CA LYS A 780 28.51 -20.16 7.60
C LYS A 780 26.99 -19.94 7.59
N ILE A 781 26.43 -19.08 8.45
CA ILE A 781 25.01 -18.70 8.40
C ILE A 781 24.71 -17.94 7.11
N TYR A 782 25.49 -16.93 6.74
CA TYR A 782 25.32 -16.14 5.51
C TYR A 782 25.25 -17.01 4.24
N TYR A 783 26.22 -17.92 4.05
CA TYR A 783 26.21 -18.86 2.92
C TYR A 783 25.11 -19.95 2.97
N ASN A 784 24.36 -20.05 4.07
CA ASN A 784 23.21 -20.94 4.22
C ASN A 784 21.87 -20.19 4.31
N SER A 785 21.87 -18.85 4.25
CA SER A 785 20.69 -17.97 4.24
C SER A 785 20.67 -17.11 2.98
N VAL A 786 21.38 -15.98 2.99
CA VAL A 786 21.60 -15.08 1.84
C VAL A 786 22.13 -15.81 0.62
N GLY A 787 23.06 -16.75 0.83
CA GLY A 787 23.58 -17.62 -0.24
C GLY A 787 22.57 -18.59 -0.85
N ARG A 788 21.29 -18.56 -0.42
CA ARG A 788 20.22 -19.51 -0.75
C ARG A 788 18.84 -18.83 -0.86
N ASN A 789 18.74 -17.64 -1.45
CA ASN A 789 17.46 -16.95 -1.71
C ASN A 789 16.64 -16.64 -0.43
N CYS A 790 17.29 -16.27 0.67
CA CYS A 790 16.64 -15.87 1.92
C CYS A 790 17.28 -14.59 2.47
N VAL A 791 16.54 -13.79 3.23
CA VAL A 791 17.12 -12.71 4.06
C VAL A 791 17.56 -13.30 5.40
N LEU A 792 18.61 -12.73 5.99
CA LEU A 792 19.14 -13.10 7.31
C LEU A 792 18.70 -12.06 8.34
N LEU A 793 17.82 -12.44 9.27
CA LEU A 793 17.42 -11.63 10.42
C LEU A 793 18.31 -11.99 11.62
N LEU A 794 19.33 -11.15 11.87
CA LEU A 794 20.34 -11.38 12.90
C LEU A 794 19.96 -10.63 14.19
N ASN A 795 19.56 -11.35 15.25
CA ASN A 795 19.20 -10.72 16.53
C ASN A 795 20.42 -10.33 17.38
N ILE A 796 20.48 -9.07 17.82
CA ILE A 796 21.57 -8.45 18.58
C ILE A 796 20.99 -7.86 19.88
N PRO A 797 20.95 -8.59 21.00
CA PRO A 797 20.22 -8.11 22.17
C PRO A 797 21.02 -7.08 22.98
N PRO A 798 20.43 -5.90 23.27
CA PRO A 798 20.98 -4.94 24.22
C PRO A 798 21.08 -5.52 25.64
N ASN A 799 22.10 -5.10 26.38
CA ASN A 799 22.35 -5.55 27.75
C ASN A 799 21.51 -4.79 28.80
N THR A 800 21.70 -5.10 30.08
CA THR A 800 20.97 -4.46 31.19
C THR A 800 21.23 -2.96 31.39
N THR A 801 22.25 -2.36 30.76
CA THR A 801 22.40 -0.90 30.75
C THR A 801 21.57 -0.26 29.63
N GLY A 802 21.10 -1.04 28.64
CA GLY A 802 20.42 -0.56 27.44
C GLY A 802 21.35 -0.34 26.24
N LEU A 803 22.50 -1.01 26.19
CA LEU A 803 23.49 -0.86 25.12
C LEU A 803 23.81 -2.21 24.46
N ILE A 804 24.11 -2.20 23.16
CA ILE A 804 24.77 -3.33 22.51
C ILE A 804 26.16 -3.49 23.13
N SER A 805 26.52 -4.72 23.49
CA SER A 805 27.81 -5.01 24.14
C SER A 805 28.98 -4.83 23.16
N GLU A 806 30.09 -4.28 23.63
CA GLU A 806 31.29 -4.01 22.80
C GLU A 806 31.79 -5.25 22.04
N THR A 807 31.71 -6.44 22.66
CA THR A 807 32.03 -7.73 22.03
C THR A 807 31.20 -8.05 20.80
N ASP A 808 29.96 -7.56 20.78
CA ASP A 808 28.96 -7.85 19.77
C ASP A 808 29.05 -6.81 18.65
N VAL A 809 29.28 -5.54 19.01
CA VAL A 809 29.69 -4.48 18.07
C VAL A 809 30.97 -4.87 17.32
N GLN A 810 31.99 -5.36 18.03
CA GLN A 810 33.23 -5.84 17.41
C GLN A 810 32.96 -7.01 16.46
N ARG A 811 32.19 -8.02 16.89
CA ARG A 811 31.86 -9.19 16.04
C ARG A 811 31.02 -8.81 14.82
N LEU A 812 30.15 -7.80 14.93
CA LEU A 812 29.41 -7.25 13.80
C LEU A 812 30.33 -6.51 12.82
N GLY A 813 31.27 -5.70 13.31
CA GLY A 813 32.31 -5.09 12.47
C GLY A 813 33.19 -6.12 11.76
N GLU A 814 33.64 -7.16 12.48
CA GLU A 814 34.36 -8.31 11.91
C GLU A 814 33.55 -9.04 10.81
N PHE A 815 32.22 -9.09 10.94
CA PHE A 815 31.32 -9.78 10.01
C PHE A 815 30.99 -8.94 8.78
N SER A 816 30.68 -7.64 8.94
CA SER A 816 30.54 -6.71 7.81
C SER A 816 31.82 -6.69 6.99
N TYR A 817 32.97 -6.38 7.63
CA TYR A 817 34.27 -6.34 6.97
C TYR A 817 34.58 -7.62 6.18
N ALA A 818 34.16 -8.79 6.69
CA ALA A 818 34.33 -10.04 5.96
C ALA A 818 33.43 -10.12 4.72
N ILE A 819 32.14 -9.78 4.82
CA ILE A 819 31.21 -9.69 3.67
C ILE A 819 31.74 -8.68 2.63
N ASP A 820 32.07 -7.47 3.09
CA ASP A 820 32.61 -6.39 2.28
C ASP A 820 33.87 -6.85 1.53
N THR A 821 34.82 -7.48 2.23
CA THR A 821 36.05 -8.04 1.62
C THR A 821 35.76 -9.12 0.56
N ILE A 822 34.75 -9.98 0.78
CA ILE A 822 34.40 -11.05 -0.17
C ILE A 822 33.81 -10.46 -1.48
N PHE A 823 32.97 -9.43 -1.37
CA PHE A 823 32.15 -8.93 -2.47
C PHE A 823 32.61 -7.59 -3.08
N SER A 824 33.59 -6.90 -2.49
CA SER A 824 34.17 -5.61 -2.96
C SER A 824 34.76 -5.64 -4.39
N THR A 825 34.89 -6.81 -5.00
CA THR A 825 35.33 -6.97 -6.38
C THR A 825 34.61 -8.14 -7.01
N ASN A 826 33.90 -7.89 -8.12
CA ASN A 826 33.44 -8.93 -9.01
C ASN A 826 34.45 -9.11 -10.14
N LEU A 827 35.20 -10.22 -10.10
CA LEU A 827 36.22 -10.57 -11.10
C LEU A 827 35.63 -10.80 -12.49
N ALA A 828 34.30 -10.97 -12.60
CA ALA A 828 33.61 -11.14 -13.87
C ALA A 828 33.41 -9.84 -14.66
N GLU A 829 33.36 -8.66 -14.02
CA GLU A 829 33.05 -7.36 -14.67
C GLU A 829 33.91 -7.04 -15.90
N LYS A 830 35.17 -7.49 -15.91
CA LYS A 830 36.16 -7.23 -16.97
C LYS A 830 36.32 -8.41 -17.94
N CYS A 831 35.44 -9.40 -17.87
CA CYS A 831 35.47 -10.60 -18.69
C CYS A 831 34.57 -10.44 -19.93
N SER A 832 34.87 -11.22 -20.98
CA SER A 832 33.95 -11.42 -22.09
C SER A 832 32.89 -12.45 -21.73
N VAL A 833 31.65 -12.28 -22.18
CA VAL A 833 30.54 -13.21 -21.92
C VAL A 833 29.97 -13.74 -23.24
N LYS A 834 29.54 -15.00 -23.22
CA LYS A 834 28.77 -15.65 -24.30
C LYS A 834 27.65 -16.49 -23.70
N ALA A 835 26.62 -16.77 -24.49
CA ALA A 835 25.55 -17.70 -24.11
C ALA A 835 25.20 -18.67 -25.24
N SER A 836 24.41 -19.70 -24.93
CA SER A 836 23.90 -20.69 -25.88
C SER A 836 23.10 -20.07 -27.03
N SER A 837 22.29 -19.06 -26.71
CA SER A 837 21.46 -18.28 -27.63
C SER A 837 21.00 -16.99 -26.93
N GLN A 838 20.45 -16.04 -27.68
CA GLN A 838 19.80 -14.84 -27.14
C GLN A 838 18.53 -14.51 -27.92
N ARG A 839 17.52 -13.98 -27.22
CA ARG A 839 16.26 -13.50 -27.82
C ARG A 839 16.49 -12.22 -28.63
N GLY A 840 15.75 -12.05 -29.72
CA GLY A 840 15.85 -10.90 -30.64
C GLY A 840 17.10 -10.79 -31.52
N GLY A 841 18.20 -11.50 -31.21
CA GLY A 841 19.46 -11.35 -31.94
C GLY A 841 20.42 -10.39 -31.24
N GLN A 842 21.39 -9.79 -31.95
CA GLN A 842 22.30 -8.81 -31.34
C GLN A 842 21.57 -7.53 -30.94
N ASP A 843 20.62 -7.08 -31.76
CA ASP A 843 19.82 -5.87 -31.54
C ASP A 843 18.59 -6.14 -30.64
N GLY A 844 18.56 -7.29 -29.95
CA GLY A 844 17.40 -7.81 -29.24
C GLY A 844 17.28 -7.42 -27.77
N GLY A 845 18.26 -6.74 -27.17
CA GLY A 845 18.24 -6.27 -25.77
C GLY A 845 18.43 -7.32 -24.66
N PHE A 846 18.30 -8.63 -24.96
CA PHE A 846 18.42 -9.72 -23.96
C PHE A 846 19.74 -10.50 -24.05
N GLY A 847 20.84 -9.80 -24.37
CA GLY A 847 22.14 -10.40 -24.59
C GLY A 847 22.84 -10.92 -23.32
N PRO A 848 23.91 -11.72 -23.48
CA PRO A 848 24.69 -12.27 -22.37
C PRO A 848 25.40 -11.20 -21.52
N GLU A 849 25.68 -10.03 -22.08
CA GLU A 849 26.35 -8.90 -21.42
C GLU A 849 25.59 -8.37 -20.19
N ASN A 850 24.25 -8.42 -20.21
CA ASN A 850 23.37 -7.95 -19.13
C ASN A 850 23.70 -8.59 -17.77
N VAL A 851 24.28 -9.80 -17.74
CA VAL A 851 24.58 -10.49 -16.47
C VAL A 851 25.78 -9.90 -15.70
N LEU A 852 26.47 -8.92 -16.27
CA LEU A 852 27.61 -8.23 -15.65
C LEU A 852 27.36 -6.74 -15.35
N ASP A 853 26.20 -6.21 -15.74
CA ASP A 853 25.85 -4.82 -15.42
C ASP A 853 25.32 -4.68 -13.97
N ASN A 854 24.92 -3.47 -13.58
CA ASN A 854 24.54 -3.13 -12.20
C ASN A 854 23.02 -3.23 -11.92
N ASP A 855 22.15 -3.42 -12.92
CA ASP A 855 20.69 -3.56 -12.74
C ASP A 855 20.29 -5.03 -12.61
N HIS A 856 20.60 -5.61 -11.44
CA HIS A 856 20.31 -7.01 -11.16
C HIS A 856 18.80 -7.35 -11.04
N LEU A 857 17.87 -6.44 -11.42
CA LEU A 857 16.43 -6.68 -11.50
C LEU A 857 15.90 -6.68 -12.94
N TRP A 858 16.18 -5.63 -13.71
CA TRP A 858 15.45 -5.34 -14.96
C TRP A 858 16.24 -5.61 -16.24
N THR A 859 17.58 -5.61 -16.19
CA THR A 859 18.39 -6.20 -17.25
C THR A 859 18.61 -7.68 -16.95
N TYR A 860 18.60 -8.51 -18.01
CA TYR A 860 18.87 -9.94 -17.91
C TYR A 860 19.20 -10.54 -19.26
N TRP A 861 19.95 -11.64 -19.24
CA TRP A 861 20.05 -12.53 -20.38
C TRP A 861 18.76 -13.36 -20.51
N ALA A 862 18.28 -13.53 -21.75
CA ALA A 862 17.24 -14.49 -22.08
C ALA A 862 17.60 -15.31 -23.35
N PRO A 863 17.54 -16.66 -23.31
CA PRO A 863 17.75 -17.48 -24.49
C PRO A 863 16.63 -17.31 -25.53
N ARG A 864 16.88 -17.76 -26.76
CA ARG A 864 15.92 -17.65 -27.87
C ARG A 864 14.67 -18.51 -27.62
N ASP A 865 13.51 -17.99 -28.02
CA ASP A 865 12.25 -18.72 -27.94
C ASP A 865 12.24 -20.02 -28.75
N GLY A 866 11.57 -21.05 -28.21
CA GLY A 866 11.49 -22.38 -28.83
C GLY A 866 12.80 -23.19 -28.82
N ASP A 867 13.91 -22.64 -28.30
CA ASP A 867 15.20 -23.31 -28.24
C ASP A 867 15.16 -24.48 -27.24
N LYS A 868 15.22 -25.71 -27.77
CA LYS A 868 15.22 -26.96 -26.99
C LYS A 868 16.62 -27.43 -26.57
N ASN A 869 17.66 -26.66 -26.91
CA ASN A 869 19.04 -27.02 -26.60
C ASN A 869 19.41 -26.68 -25.15
N GLU A 870 20.62 -27.08 -24.74
CA GLU A 870 21.14 -26.77 -23.41
C GLU A 870 21.41 -25.26 -23.25
N HIS A 871 20.71 -24.64 -22.31
CA HIS A 871 20.91 -23.25 -21.92
C HIS A 871 22.19 -23.09 -21.06
N TRP A 872 23.10 -22.22 -21.49
CA TRP A 872 24.31 -21.89 -20.73
C TRP A 872 24.79 -20.46 -20.94
N ILE A 873 25.51 -19.94 -19.95
CA ILE A 873 26.32 -18.72 -20.04
C ILE A 873 27.79 -19.08 -19.73
N GLU A 874 28.72 -18.53 -20.48
CA GLU A 874 30.17 -18.69 -20.32
C GLU A 874 30.85 -17.33 -20.19
N ILE A 875 31.59 -17.16 -19.10
CA ILE A 875 32.43 -16.00 -18.80
C ILE A 875 33.87 -16.40 -19.10
N ARG A 876 34.55 -15.66 -19.96
CA ARG A 876 35.97 -15.84 -20.28
C ARG A 876 36.77 -14.60 -19.86
N GLY A 877 37.67 -14.80 -18.91
CA GLY A 877 38.60 -13.79 -18.40
C GLY A 877 39.88 -13.63 -19.24
N PRO A 878 40.84 -12.84 -18.75
CA PRO A 878 42.13 -12.61 -19.41
C PRO A 878 42.99 -13.88 -19.41
N ASP A 879 44.02 -13.90 -20.27
CA ASP A 879 44.87 -15.09 -20.47
C ASP A 879 45.66 -15.50 -19.21
N GLU A 880 45.91 -14.57 -18.29
CA GLU A 880 46.50 -14.82 -16.95
C GLU A 880 45.57 -15.60 -15.99
N GLY A 881 44.27 -15.69 -16.31
CA GLY A 881 43.28 -16.50 -15.60
C GLY A 881 42.65 -15.83 -14.37
N LEU A 882 41.41 -16.22 -14.07
CA LEU A 882 40.63 -15.74 -12.93
C LEU A 882 40.92 -16.60 -11.70
N ARG A 883 41.18 -15.94 -10.55
CA ARG A 883 41.43 -16.58 -9.25
C ARG A 883 40.25 -16.34 -8.29
N PHE A 884 39.38 -17.32 -8.12
CA PHE A 884 38.12 -17.20 -7.37
C PHE A 884 37.81 -18.44 -6.54
N ASN A 885 36.94 -18.32 -5.54
CA ASN A 885 36.42 -19.46 -4.76
C ASN A 885 34.93 -19.30 -4.37
N VAL A 886 34.26 -18.25 -4.84
CA VAL A 886 32.83 -18.00 -4.70
C VAL A 886 32.24 -17.64 -6.06
N VAL A 887 31.09 -18.22 -6.39
CA VAL A 887 30.30 -17.85 -7.58
C VAL A 887 28.91 -17.36 -7.14
N ARG A 888 28.55 -16.15 -7.55
CA ARG A 888 27.24 -15.51 -7.38
C ARG A 888 26.39 -15.77 -8.63
N ILE A 889 25.11 -16.10 -8.46
CA ILE A 889 24.11 -16.14 -9.54
C ILE A 889 22.81 -15.51 -9.03
N GLN A 890 22.13 -14.72 -9.87
CA GLN A 890 20.87 -14.04 -9.57
C GLN A 890 19.88 -14.22 -10.74
N GLU A 891 18.61 -14.49 -10.44
CA GLU A 891 17.51 -14.49 -11.41
C GLU A 891 16.81 -13.12 -11.44
N ALA A 892 16.24 -12.75 -12.59
CA ALA A 892 15.35 -11.61 -12.73
C ALA A 892 14.00 -11.88 -12.03
N ILE A 893 13.99 -11.90 -10.69
CA ILE A 893 12.85 -12.39 -9.90
C ILE A 893 11.59 -11.52 -9.98
N GLY A 894 11.67 -10.28 -10.46
CA GLY A 894 10.48 -9.48 -10.82
C GLY A 894 9.63 -10.16 -11.90
N LEU A 895 10.23 -11.00 -12.75
CA LEU A 895 9.54 -11.87 -13.72
C LEU A 895 9.35 -13.31 -13.20
N GLY A 896 9.49 -13.52 -11.89
CA GLY A 896 9.27 -14.80 -11.19
C GLY A 896 10.48 -15.74 -11.20
N GLN A 897 10.65 -16.50 -10.12
CA GLN A 897 11.71 -17.50 -9.95
C GLN A 897 11.51 -18.70 -10.88
N ARG A 898 12.59 -19.20 -11.50
CA ARG A 898 12.51 -20.17 -12.61
C ARG A 898 13.46 -21.35 -12.47
N ILE A 899 14.74 -21.12 -12.19
CA ILE A 899 15.79 -22.15 -12.26
C ILE A 899 15.54 -23.25 -11.21
N LYS A 900 15.46 -24.50 -11.68
CA LYS A 900 15.26 -25.70 -10.85
C LYS A 900 16.58 -26.42 -10.54
N ARG A 901 17.53 -26.40 -11.48
CA ARG A 901 18.86 -27.03 -11.37
C ARG A 901 19.88 -26.33 -12.25
N HIS A 902 21.12 -26.27 -11.78
CA HIS A 902 22.25 -25.70 -12.53
C HIS A 902 23.59 -26.33 -12.11
N GLU A 903 24.57 -26.30 -13.00
CA GLU A 903 25.94 -26.74 -12.76
C GLU A 903 26.95 -25.68 -13.20
N ILE A 904 28.10 -25.64 -12.53
CA ILE A 904 29.16 -24.64 -12.74
C ILE A 904 30.45 -25.38 -13.08
N TYR A 905 31.04 -25.03 -14.21
CA TYR A 905 32.26 -25.61 -14.76
C TYR A 905 33.36 -24.54 -14.84
N ALA A 906 34.61 -24.92 -14.58
CA ALA A 906 35.80 -24.09 -14.73
C ALA A 906 36.80 -24.84 -15.63
N ASP A 907 37.16 -24.23 -16.77
CA ASP A 907 37.94 -24.86 -17.86
C ASP A 907 37.51 -26.31 -18.15
N GLY A 908 36.19 -26.48 -18.36
CA GLY A 908 35.56 -27.76 -18.69
C GLY A 908 35.37 -28.74 -17.52
N LYS A 909 35.88 -28.44 -16.32
CA LYS A 909 35.77 -29.32 -15.13
C LYS A 909 34.63 -28.84 -14.19
N PRO A 910 33.73 -29.72 -13.72
CA PRO A 910 32.66 -29.30 -12.80
C PRO A 910 33.24 -28.91 -11.42
N VAL A 911 32.90 -27.72 -10.94
CA VAL A 911 33.36 -27.18 -9.64
C VAL A 911 32.24 -26.99 -8.61
N ALA A 912 30.99 -26.80 -9.07
CA ALA A 912 29.81 -26.74 -8.20
C ALA A 912 28.52 -27.15 -8.93
N LYS A 913 27.47 -27.44 -8.16
CA LYS A 913 26.10 -27.66 -8.67
C LYS A 913 25.05 -27.25 -7.63
N GLY A 914 23.88 -26.85 -8.10
CA GLY A 914 22.79 -26.36 -7.26
C GLY A 914 21.41 -26.64 -7.84
N THR A 915 20.38 -26.32 -7.04
CA THR A 915 18.96 -26.43 -7.42
C THR A 915 18.43 -25.04 -7.79
N THR A 916 17.75 -24.35 -6.88
CA THR A 916 17.23 -22.99 -7.09
C THR A 916 18.32 -21.93 -7.08
N VAL A 917 18.05 -20.81 -7.77
CA VAL A 917 18.86 -19.59 -7.69
C VAL A 917 18.12 -18.48 -6.94
N GLY A 918 16.96 -18.04 -7.43
CA GLY A 918 16.18 -16.96 -6.83
C GLY A 918 16.89 -15.60 -6.86
N HIS A 919 16.63 -14.75 -5.86
CA HIS A 919 17.23 -13.42 -5.73
C HIS A 919 18.76 -13.50 -5.74
N LYS A 920 19.34 -14.40 -4.93
CA LYS A 920 20.78 -14.65 -4.91
C LYS A 920 21.13 -16.07 -4.49
N ARG A 921 22.09 -16.64 -5.20
CA ARG A 921 22.76 -17.91 -4.91
C ARG A 921 24.25 -17.70 -4.77
N LEU A 922 24.86 -18.20 -3.70
CA LEU A 922 26.30 -18.15 -3.46
C LEU A 922 26.89 -19.56 -3.37
N HIS A 923 27.72 -19.92 -4.34
CA HIS A 923 28.47 -21.18 -4.35
C HIS A 923 29.89 -20.97 -3.85
N ARG A 924 30.10 -21.12 -2.54
CA ARG A 924 31.44 -21.22 -1.97
C ARG A 924 32.04 -22.60 -2.30
N LEU A 925 33.09 -22.61 -3.13
CA LEU A 925 33.57 -23.80 -3.82
C LEU A 925 34.26 -24.77 -2.86
N LYS A 926 33.82 -26.04 -2.86
CA LYS A 926 34.41 -27.10 -2.03
C LYS A 926 35.82 -27.50 -2.44
N VAL A 927 36.18 -27.25 -3.70
CA VAL A 927 37.54 -27.45 -4.24
C VAL A 927 38.53 -26.36 -3.77
N GLY A 928 38.04 -25.30 -3.10
CA GLY A 928 38.87 -24.18 -2.65
C GLY A 928 39.08 -23.15 -3.74
N VAL A 929 40.31 -22.63 -3.84
CA VAL A 929 40.67 -21.62 -4.84
C VAL A 929 40.80 -22.27 -6.20
N VAL A 930 39.96 -21.81 -7.13
CA VAL A 930 40.01 -22.16 -8.55
C VAL A 930 40.81 -21.10 -9.30
N HIS A 931 41.70 -21.55 -10.17
CA HIS A 931 42.31 -20.76 -11.22
C HIS A 931 41.77 -21.29 -12.55
N ALA A 932 41.10 -20.43 -13.33
CA ALA A 932 40.54 -20.82 -14.64
C ALA A 932 40.40 -19.62 -15.59
N GLN A 933 40.51 -19.86 -16.89
CA GLN A 933 40.25 -18.84 -17.91
C GLN A 933 38.75 -18.73 -18.26
N ASN A 934 38.04 -19.86 -18.26
CA ASN A 934 36.64 -19.96 -18.68
C ASN A 934 35.77 -20.52 -17.55
N VAL A 935 34.67 -19.86 -17.22
CA VAL A 935 33.68 -20.30 -16.22
C VAL A 935 32.30 -20.39 -16.88
N ARG A 936 31.73 -21.59 -16.95
CA ARG A 936 30.44 -21.85 -17.61
C ARG A 936 29.38 -22.30 -16.61
N ILE A 937 28.23 -21.64 -16.63
CA ILE A 937 27.02 -22.02 -15.89
C ILE A 937 26.06 -22.67 -16.89
N ARG A 938 25.69 -23.93 -16.63
CA ARG A 938 24.71 -24.72 -17.42
C ARG A 938 23.40 -24.86 -16.64
N ILE A 939 22.27 -24.57 -17.27
CA ILE A 939 20.94 -24.66 -16.63
C ILE A 939 20.28 -25.99 -17.01
N LEU A 940 20.18 -26.91 -16.04
CA LEU A 940 19.70 -28.28 -16.22
C LEU A 940 18.20 -28.45 -15.95
N GLY A 941 17.44 -27.35 -15.92
CA GLY A 941 15.98 -27.34 -15.75
C GLY A 941 15.47 -26.05 -15.13
N SER A 942 14.27 -25.64 -15.56
CA SER A 942 13.62 -24.37 -15.19
C SER A 942 12.09 -24.50 -15.16
N ARG A 943 11.36 -23.51 -14.64
CA ARG A 943 9.88 -23.37 -14.73
C ARG A 943 9.44 -22.86 -16.12
N GLY A 944 10.30 -22.10 -16.81
CA GLY A 944 10.14 -21.65 -18.20
C GLY A 944 11.50 -21.22 -18.77
N LEU A 945 11.56 -20.26 -19.72
CA LEU A 945 12.85 -19.70 -20.17
C LEU A 945 13.63 -19.13 -18.97
N PRO A 946 14.87 -19.56 -18.71
CA PRO A 946 15.66 -19.05 -17.59
C PRO A 946 16.08 -17.61 -17.86
N LEU A 947 15.90 -16.74 -16.87
CA LEU A 947 16.34 -15.35 -16.92
C LEU A 947 17.41 -15.16 -15.84
N ILE A 948 18.59 -14.67 -16.23
CA ILE A 948 19.71 -14.42 -15.32
C ILE A 948 20.02 -12.94 -15.39
N SER A 949 19.86 -12.23 -14.28
CA SER A 949 20.15 -10.80 -14.16
C SER A 949 21.55 -10.51 -13.62
N SER A 950 22.20 -11.47 -12.95
CA SER A 950 23.60 -11.30 -12.61
C SER A 950 24.38 -12.59 -12.37
N ILE A 951 25.66 -12.59 -12.76
CA ILE A 951 26.68 -13.56 -12.36
C ILE A 951 27.88 -12.80 -11.79
N GLY A 952 28.43 -13.30 -10.67
CA GLY A 952 29.63 -12.74 -10.06
C GLY A 952 30.67 -13.80 -9.72
N LEU A 953 31.95 -13.46 -9.84
CA LEU A 953 33.09 -14.29 -9.49
C LEU A 953 33.90 -13.59 -8.40
N HIS A 954 34.00 -14.20 -7.22
CA HIS A 954 34.48 -13.54 -6.01
C HIS A 954 35.51 -14.39 -5.25
N PHE A 955 36.27 -13.76 -4.37
CA PHE A 955 37.32 -14.39 -3.58
C PHE A 955 37.09 -14.17 -2.08
N ASP A 956 36.71 -15.24 -1.38
CA ASP A 956 36.57 -15.32 0.07
C ASP A 956 37.92 -15.72 0.70
N PRO A 957 38.68 -14.78 1.31
CA PRO A 957 39.97 -15.08 1.93
C PRO A 957 39.81 -15.85 3.25
N PHE A 958 38.60 -15.94 3.81
CA PHE A 958 38.30 -16.63 5.07
C PHE A 958 37.92 -18.11 4.86
N TRP A 959 37.98 -18.60 3.60
CA TRP A 959 37.58 -19.97 3.25
C TRP A 959 38.74 -20.89 2.88
N HIS A 960 38.98 -21.87 3.76
CA HIS A 960 39.92 -22.96 3.54
C HIS A 960 39.19 -24.31 3.68
N PRO A 961 39.03 -25.10 2.60
CA PRO A 961 38.35 -26.40 2.68
C PRO A 961 39.06 -27.44 3.56
N ASN A 962 40.38 -27.28 3.76
CA ASN A 962 41.26 -28.30 4.32
C ASN A 962 41.75 -28.01 5.75
N GLY A 963 40.95 -27.29 6.57
CA GLY A 963 41.06 -27.37 8.03
C GLY A 963 40.91 -26.05 8.81
N ASP A 964 40.44 -26.18 10.05
CA ASP A 964 40.26 -25.10 11.02
C ASP A 964 41.62 -24.54 11.51
N ARG A 965 42.09 -23.45 10.88
CA ARG A 965 43.24 -22.64 11.35
C ARG A 965 43.01 -21.13 11.22
N PHE A 966 41.91 -20.64 11.79
CA PHE A 966 41.71 -19.27 12.26
C PHE A 966 40.82 -19.29 13.52
#